data_AF-A0A9W4P8P6-F1
#
_entry.id   AF-A0A9W4P8P6-F1
#
_cell.length_a   1.000
_cell.length_b   1.000
_cell.length_c   1.000
_cell.angle_alpha   90.00
_cell.angle_beta   90.00
_cell.angle_gamma   90.00
#
_symmetry.space_group_name_H-M   'P 1'
#
loop_
_entity.id
_entity.type
_entity.pdbx_description
1 polymer ?
#
loop_
_entity_poly.entity_id
_entity_poly.type
_entity_poly.pdbx_seq_one_letter_code
_entity_poly.pdbx_strand_id
1 'polypeptide(L)'
;MTSPGDAAPVKPPPSFSPGVSRVASTSPSRYPGEHEKTQSLDAELAESQIVSSPAPLSATIADLPIRSGSSHSRSGRSSTPQLARSSIGSPFDGRSDGSEDIRSSIIRSFSPTIAVHASEDTDDLVRSKGFQGGFWELIRPFGETVSGKVVIRDSIGSSRAWEDYGVRFADFKGIGRAPSSRDSRPLAQMEEVLTKQLDSSDGVLGASVRTKDVLGFPATAPLCKSFLQQLLCSAPTAPHETFGHPVANVIAISSRNAAPLETLRQLYADGTTGDRQLPDWVNQEYLRYYVLVHDEERDDITESIKLYDQMKRHFGLHCHLLRLRSSQCVVTDDDSMQVPQCEWLSPSEHLSGAGEAGKSLVDLGTDGTPYLFGSDATAIRAFIRELVVQSVIPFMENKVAVWNDQVASRRRGISGRFMSMSRRWAGFGSSSRSSIGGSSGGNSGNYDPTQHSYSPDFPEAILRKMADFAFMLRDWKLAASTYEMIRSDYGNDKAWKYHAGAHEMCAVSMLLNPLATSAKIKLESVDQMFETACYSYLTRCSDAPHALRCLSLAVELLKSRGGSATESAAKWAMRVMDFGLVGSVGQILYTERVAACYASKTPVGAAKWGGRRRKAGMWSILAADQWLKAGQPTLASACLEEAERLYADVLQADGVFPMPEMQNFVDNLRHAVKVEYLGARGFDTRNEPASEDPLATEETSEKLDMRHHRRSLVGPPMQLDTGALNTTQGPLDPESPPNDDFERA
;
A
#
# COMPACT_ATOMS: atom_id res chain seq x y z
N MET A 1 -71.84 -2.54 -59.46
CA MET A 1 -71.95 -3.58 -58.42
C MET A 1 -71.03 -3.13 -57.29
N THR A 2 -71.45 -2.33 -56.29
CA THR A 2 -72.25 -2.67 -55.07
C THR A 2 -71.56 -3.76 -54.20
N SER A 3 -71.29 -3.61 -52.89
CA SER A 3 -71.44 -2.50 -51.92
C SER A 3 -70.57 -2.79 -50.64
N PRO A 4 -70.71 -2.21 -49.41
CA PRO A 4 -69.56 -1.70 -48.63
C PRO A 4 -69.36 -2.29 -47.19
N GLY A 5 -68.45 -1.70 -46.37
CA GLY A 5 -68.39 -1.90 -44.91
C GLY A 5 -67.26 -1.14 -44.18
N ASP A 6 -67.61 -0.29 -43.20
CA ASP A 6 -66.73 0.58 -42.38
C ASP A 6 -65.99 -0.13 -41.21
N ALA A 7 -64.84 0.44 -40.78
CA ALA A 7 -64.47 0.62 -39.36
C ALA A 7 -63.27 1.58 -39.17
N ALA A 8 -63.19 2.27 -38.01
CA ALA A 8 -62.34 3.44 -37.74
C ALA A 8 -61.10 3.15 -36.82
N PRO A 9 -60.20 4.12 -36.54
CA PRO A 9 -58.80 3.85 -36.18
C PRO A 9 -58.46 3.69 -34.68
N VAL A 10 -57.27 3.14 -34.42
CA VAL A 10 -56.68 2.87 -33.10
C VAL A 10 -56.14 4.14 -32.40
N LYS A 11 -56.37 4.25 -31.08
CA LYS A 11 -55.69 5.22 -30.17
C LYS A 11 -54.77 4.47 -29.19
N PRO A 12 -53.70 5.12 -28.66
CA PRO A 12 -52.68 4.47 -27.86
C PRO A 12 -53.09 4.27 -26.37
N PRO A 13 -52.50 3.28 -25.66
CA PRO A 13 -52.70 3.06 -24.23
C PRO A 13 -51.81 3.97 -23.34
N PRO A 14 -52.19 4.19 -22.07
CA PRO A 14 -51.56 5.18 -21.19
C PRO A 14 -50.40 4.64 -20.34
N SER A 15 -49.59 5.57 -19.82
CA SER A 15 -48.59 5.37 -18.76
C SER A 15 -49.21 4.95 -17.42
N PHE A 16 -48.59 4.03 -16.67
CA PHE A 16 -48.69 3.99 -15.20
C PHE A 16 -47.53 3.25 -14.53
N SER A 17 -46.96 3.87 -13.49
CA SER A 17 -46.21 3.21 -12.42
C SER A 17 -47.18 2.55 -11.42
N PRO A 18 -46.79 1.46 -10.73
CA PRO A 18 -47.52 1.02 -9.53
C PRO A 18 -46.67 1.14 -8.25
N GLY A 19 -47.27 1.70 -7.20
CA GLY A 19 -46.72 1.73 -5.86
C GLY A 19 -47.29 0.65 -4.94
N VAL A 20 -46.59 0.50 -3.80
CA VAL A 20 -46.97 -0.15 -2.53
C VAL A 20 -48.42 -0.65 -2.37
N SER A 21 -48.58 -1.94 -2.08
CA SER A 21 -49.85 -2.52 -1.62
C SER A 21 -49.94 -2.57 -0.08
N ARG A 22 -51.04 -2.07 0.48
CA ARG A 22 -51.49 -2.39 1.85
C ARG A 22 -52.79 -3.20 1.74
N VAL A 23 -52.89 -4.29 2.50
CA VAL A 23 -54.10 -5.12 2.63
C VAL A 23 -54.67 -4.93 4.03
N ALA A 24 -56.00 -4.82 4.11
CA ALA A 24 -56.73 -4.81 5.38
C ALA A 24 -57.90 -5.81 5.30
N SER A 25 -58.05 -6.66 6.31
CA SER A 25 -59.24 -7.51 6.48
C SER A 25 -59.41 -7.96 7.94
N THR A 26 -60.37 -7.32 8.62
CA THR A 26 -61.36 -7.88 9.56
C THR A 26 -60.94 -8.81 10.73
N SER A 27 -61.41 -8.45 11.93
CA SER A 27 -61.31 -9.18 13.22
C SER A 27 -62.44 -10.22 13.42
N PRO A 28 -62.49 -10.96 14.56
CA PRO A 28 -63.19 -10.43 15.75
C PRO A 28 -62.72 -10.88 17.18
N SER A 29 -63.04 -10.02 18.17
CA SER A 29 -63.42 -10.32 19.58
C SER A 29 -62.46 -11.02 20.58
N ARG A 30 -62.07 -10.31 21.67
CA ARG A 30 -62.58 -10.49 23.08
C ARG A 30 -62.02 -9.42 24.07
N TYR A 31 -62.85 -8.90 24.98
CA TYR A 31 -62.55 -7.94 26.08
C TYR A 31 -62.30 -8.66 27.44
N PRO A 32 -62.01 -7.98 28.60
CA PRO A 32 -61.74 -6.55 28.89
C PRO A 32 -60.25 -6.29 29.28
N GLY A 33 -59.75 -5.16 29.83
CA GLY A 33 -60.28 -3.87 30.35
C GLY A 33 -59.09 -2.88 30.57
N GLU A 34 -59.08 -1.79 31.34
CA GLU A 34 -60.10 -0.98 32.06
C GLU A 34 -59.45 0.34 32.61
N HIS A 35 -60.19 1.19 33.36
CA HIS A 35 -59.79 2.46 34.04
C HIS A 35 -59.28 3.68 33.22
N GLU A 36 -60.23 4.58 32.92
CA GLU A 36 -60.26 6.04 33.24
C GLU A 36 -58.95 6.78 33.62
N LYS A 37 -58.65 7.99 33.12
CA LYS A 37 -59.43 9.24 33.38
C LYS A 37 -58.90 10.45 32.56
N THR A 38 -59.81 11.35 32.11
CA THR A 38 -59.68 12.84 31.90
C THR A 38 -58.42 13.44 31.21
N GLN A 39 -58.43 14.48 30.36
CA GLN A 39 -59.38 15.45 29.74
C GLN A 39 -58.54 16.33 28.76
N SER A 40 -59.03 17.12 27.79
CA SER A 40 -60.23 17.11 26.92
C SER A 40 -60.23 18.39 26.03
N LEU A 41 -60.76 18.36 24.79
CA LEU A 41 -61.11 19.50 23.91
C LEU A 41 -59.90 20.28 23.30
N ASP A 42 -59.87 20.83 22.07
CA ASP A 42 -60.72 20.84 20.85
C ASP A 42 -59.76 21.05 19.63
N ALA A 43 -60.00 20.60 18.37
CA ALA A 43 -60.88 21.15 17.32
C ALA A 43 -60.65 22.67 17.05
N GLU A 44 -60.49 23.22 15.83
CA GLU A 44 -60.75 22.77 14.45
C GLU A 44 -59.77 23.36 13.39
N LEU A 45 -59.68 22.67 12.25
CA LEU A 45 -59.65 23.13 10.84
C LEU A 45 -59.10 24.52 10.41
N ALA A 46 -58.12 24.45 9.48
CA ALA A 46 -58.10 25.07 8.12
C ALA A 46 -57.95 26.62 7.98
N GLU A 47 -57.38 27.20 6.92
CA GLU A 47 -56.86 26.71 5.63
C GLU A 47 -55.89 27.75 4.98
N SER A 48 -55.02 27.33 4.03
CA SER A 48 -54.32 28.19 3.03
C SER A 48 -53.25 29.22 3.57
N GLN A 49 -52.25 29.74 2.82
CA GLN A 49 -51.80 29.58 1.42
C GLN A 49 -50.30 30.00 1.26
N ILE A 50 -49.58 29.37 0.31
CA ILE A 50 -48.40 29.82 -0.50
C ILE A 50 -47.45 30.92 0.04
N VAL A 51 -46.12 30.63 0.12
CA VAL A 51 -45.02 31.55 -0.30
C VAL A 51 -43.87 30.75 -0.95
N SER A 52 -43.18 31.40 -1.90
CA SER A 52 -42.16 30.90 -2.84
C SER A 52 -40.70 30.84 -2.33
N SER A 53 -39.87 30.13 -3.08
CA SER A 53 -38.39 30.21 -3.05
C SER A 53 -37.85 31.60 -3.46
N PRO A 54 -36.58 31.89 -3.15
CA PRO A 54 -35.73 32.71 -4.01
C PRO A 54 -34.43 32.03 -4.45
N ALA A 55 -33.85 32.54 -5.54
CA ALA A 55 -32.62 32.08 -6.18
C ALA A 55 -31.64 33.29 -6.35
N PRO A 56 -30.43 33.14 -6.94
CA PRO A 56 -29.21 33.82 -6.48
C PRO A 56 -28.77 35.04 -7.31
N LEU A 57 -27.78 35.80 -6.81
CA LEU A 57 -26.96 36.74 -7.62
C LEU A 57 -25.48 36.81 -7.19
N SER A 58 -24.62 37.14 -8.16
CA SER A 58 -23.15 37.22 -8.11
C SER A 58 -22.61 38.54 -7.53
N ALA A 59 -21.29 38.63 -7.23
CA ALA A 59 -20.33 39.50 -7.94
C ALA A 59 -18.92 39.65 -7.29
N THR A 60 -17.90 39.72 -8.15
CA THR A 60 -16.65 40.55 -8.11
C THR A 60 -15.68 40.57 -6.91
N ILE A 61 -14.46 40.07 -7.19
CA ILE A 61 -13.12 40.70 -7.02
C ILE A 61 -13.03 42.02 -6.21
N ALA A 62 -12.19 42.03 -5.16
CA ALA A 62 -11.32 43.17 -4.80
C ALA A 62 -10.19 42.77 -3.82
N ASP A 63 -9.09 43.51 -3.89
CA ASP A 63 -7.76 43.31 -3.32
C ASP A 63 -7.59 43.11 -1.79
N LEU A 64 -6.48 42.46 -1.44
CA LEU A 64 -5.84 42.51 -0.12
C LEU A 64 -5.25 43.90 0.16
N PRO A 65 -5.11 44.26 1.45
CA PRO A 65 -3.83 44.85 1.85
C PRO A 65 -3.19 44.20 3.09
N ILE A 66 -1.87 44.18 3.06
CA ILE A 66 -0.95 43.68 4.09
C ILE A 66 -0.90 44.66 5.28
N ARG A 67 -0.92 44.16 6.53
CA ARG A 67 -0.01 44.69 7.56
C ARG A 67 0.25 43.76 8.76
N SER A 68 1.53 43.71 9.12
CA SER A 68 2.09 43.00 10.28
C SER A 68 1.84 43.73 11.60
N GLY A 69 1.88 43.00 12.72
CA GLY A 69 1.87 43.61 14.06
C GLY A 69 2.05 42.59 15.20
N SER A 70 3.28 42.42 15.67
CA SER A 70 3.55 42.00 17.05
C SER A 70 3.24 43.18 18.00
N SER A 71 3.09 43.08 19.33
CA SER A 71 3.54 42.08 20.32
C SER A 71 2.82 42.30 21.67
N HIS A 72 2.70 41.23 22.45
CA HIS A 72 2.65 41.18 23.93
C HIS A 72 1.66 42.07 24.73
N SER A 73 0.79 41.41 25.50
CA SER A 73 0.61 41.69 26.94
C SER A 73 0.13 40.44 27.70
N ARG A 74 0.25 40.46 29.03
CA ARG A 74 0.15 39.29 29.93
C ARG A 74 -1.08 39.34 30.85
N SER A 75 -1.52 38.15 31.25
CA SER A 75 -2.16 37.80 32.53
C SER A 75 -3.69 37.79 32.62
N GLY A 76 -4.20 36.70 33.23
CA GLY A 76 -5.61 36.43 33.47
C GLY A 76 -5.83 34.96 33.83
N ARG A 77 -5.46 34.54 35.04
CA ARG A 77 -5.71 33.17 35.53
C ARG A 77 -7.20 32.98 35.85
N SER A 78 -7.84 31.99 35.24
CA SER A 78 -8.99 31.29 35.83
C SER A 78 -8.93 29.80 35.47
N SER A 79 -9.50 28.96 36.32
CA SER A 79 -9.20 27.53 36.42
C SER A 79 -10.42 26.66 36.11
N THR A 80 -10.29 25.71 35.19
CA THR A 80 -11.05 24.45 35.08
C THR A 80 -10.41 23.56 33.99
N PRO A 81 -10.62 22.22 34.00
CA PRO A 81 -9.67 21.30 33.38
C PRO A 81 -9.86 21.14 31.86
N GLN A 82 -8.77 21.30 31.09
CA GLN A 82 -8.74 20.87 29.70
C GLN A 82 -8.48 19.37 29.60
N LEU A 83 -9.38 18.67 28.90
CA LEU A 83 -9.10 17.35 28.34
C LEU A 83 -7.95 17.47 27.32
N ALA A 84 -6.92 16.65 27.49
CA ALA A 84 -5.69 16.76 26.71
C ALA A 84 -5.94 16.48 25.21
N ARG A 85 -5.67 17.49 24.37
CA ARG A 85 -5.36 17.28 22.96
C ARG A 85 -3.98 16.62 22.86
N SER A 86 -3.93 15.31 22.79
CA SER A 86 -2.72 14.57 22.42
C SER A 86 -2.52 14.60 20.91
N SER A 87 -1.91 15.68 20.40
CA SER A 87 -1.16 15.61 19.15
C SER A 87 0.08 14.76 19.42
N ILE A 88 0.02 13.47 19.09
CA ILE A 88 1.16 12.55 19.20
C ILE A 88 2.14 12.89 18.06
N GLY A 89 3.02 13.85 18.34
CA GLY A 89 4.33 13.90 17.70
C GLY A 89 5.16 12.73 18.22
N SER A 90 5.90 12.07 17.34
CA SER A 90 6.65 10.85 17.65
C SER A 90 7.90 11.13 18.49
N PRO A 91 8.10 10.44 19.62
CA PRO A 91 9.41 10.24 20.21
C PRO A 91 9.94 8.87 19.76
N PHE A 92 10.47 8.80 18.53
CA PHE A 92 11.23 7.64 18.06
C PHE A 92 12.67 8.03 17.74
N ASP A 93 13.58 7.30 18.37
CA ASP A 93 15.01 7.57 18.40
C ASP A 93 15.69 7.05 17.12
N GLY A 94 15.95 7.95 16.17
CA GLY A 94 17.09 7.96 15.24
C GLY A 94 17.40 6.76 14.33
N ARG A 95 16.61 5.67 14.30
CA ARG A 95 16.97 4.41 13.61
C ARG A 95 15.86 3.74 12.79
N SER A 96 14.73 4.42 12.52
CA SER A 96 13.52 3.80 11.97
C SER A 96 13.25 4.04 10.47
N ASP A 97 14.05 4.83 9.78
CA ASP A 97 13.68 5.44 8.48
C ASP A 97 13.26 4.41 7.41
N GLY A 98 14.08 3.36 7.20
CA GLY A 98 13.76 2.29 6.24
C GLY A 98 12.60 1.36 6.65
N SER A 99 12.12 1.40 7.89
CA SER A 99 10.97 0.59 8.33
C SER A 99 9.63 1.26 8.01
N GLU A 100 9.57 2.60 8.09
CA GLU A 100 8.38 3.35 7.69
C GLU A 100 8.23 3.41 6.16
N ASP A 101 9.34 3.42 5.41
CA ASP A 101 9.33 3.32 3.94
C ASP A 101 8.72 1.98 3.46
N ILE A 102 9.19 0.84 3.97
CA ILE A 102 8.64 -0.49 3.62
C ILE A 102 7.15 -0.57 3.98
N ARG A 103 6.77 -0.08 5.16
CA ARG A 103 5.37 -0.04 5.61
C ARG A 103 4.50 0.82 4.68
N SER A 104 5.00 1.98 4.25
CA SER A 104 4.29 2.89 3.34
C SER A 104 4.18 2.31 1.94
N SER A 105 5.22 1.63 1.45
CA SER A 105 5.18 0.86 0.20
C SER A 105 4.12 -0.24 0.24
N ILE A 106 4.06 -1.05 1.31
CA ILE A 106 3.00 -2.05 1.50
C ILE A 106 1.60 -1.41 1.48
N ILE A 107 1.40 -0.26 2.12
CA ILE A 107 0.10 0.45 2.09
C ILE A 107 -0.26 0.92 0.67
N ARG A 108 0.69 1.52 -0.06
CA ARG A 108 0.49 2.01 -1.44
C ARG A 108 0.27 0.87 -2.46
N SER A 109 0.81 -0.32 -2.19
CA SER A 109 0.57 -1.51 -3.04
C SER A 109 -0.89 -1.98 -3.10
N PHE A 110 -1.74 -1.52 -2.17
CA PHE A 110 -3.17 -1.81 -2.14
C PHE A 110 -4.04 -0.59 -2.50
N SER A 111 -3.45 0.42 -3.14
CA SER A 111 -4.16 1.61 -3.63
C SER A 111 -5.31 1.28 -4.57
N PRO A 112 -6.40 2.10 -4.57
CA PRO A 112 -7.54 1.93 -5.47
C PRO A 112 -7.15 1.82 -6.93
N THR A 113 -7.76 0.88 -7.65
CA THR A 113 -7.63 0.77 -9.10
C THR A 113 -8.68 1.64 -9.79
N ILE A 114 -8.24 2.48 -10.72
CA ILE A 114 -9.06 3.33 -11.58
C ILE A 114 -8.86 2.84 -13.01
N ALA A 115 -9.93 2.34 -13.64
CA ALA A 115 -9.90 1.99 -15.05
C ALA A 115 -9.87 3.25 -15.91
N VAL A 116 -9.23 3.17 -17.07
CA VAL A 116 -9.18 4.27 -18.06
C VAL A 116 -9.72 3.75 -19.38
N HIS A 117 -10.78 4.39 -19.88
CA HIS A 117 -11.39 4.10 -21.17
C HIS A 117 -11.40 5.38 -22.02
N ALA A 118 -10.34 5.56 -22.80
CA ALA A 118 -10.20 6.67 -23.72
C ALA A 118 -10.83 6.35 -25.09
N SER A 119 -11.30 7.40 -25.77
CA SER A 119 -11.64 7.35 -27.19
C SER A 119 -10.37 7.33 -28.06
N GLU A 120 -10.50 6.82 -29.28
CA GLU A 120 -9.38 6.64 -30.21
C GLU A 120 -8.65 7.96 -30.55
N ASP A 121 -9.40 9.04 -30.76
CA ASP A 121 -8.88 10.40 -30.98
C ASP A 121 -8.15 10.99 -29.76
N THR A 122 -8.50 10.56 -28.54
CA THR A 122 -7.75 10.93 -27.31
C THR A 122 -6.43 10.17 -27.24
N ASP A 123 -6.46 8.86 -27.51
CA ASP A 123 -5.24 8.06 -27.54
C ASP A 123 -4.30 8.50 -28.69
N ASP A 124 -4.84 8.91 -29.85
CA ASP A 124 -4.07 9.47 -30.97
C ASP A 124 -3.36 10.78 -30.59
N LEU A 125 -4.06 11.69 -29.92
CA LEU A 125 -3.48 12.93 -29.38
C LEU A 125 -2.32 12.62 -28.43
N VAL A 126 -2.49 11.64 -27.54
CA VAL A 126 -1.47 11.25 -26.56
C VAL A 126 -0.29 10.51 -27.21
N ARG A 127 -0.55 9.65 -28.21
CA ARG A 127 0.48 8.99 -29.02
C ARG A 127 1.34 9.99 -29.78
N SER A 128 0.76 11.10 -30.26
CA SER A 128 1.54 12.18 -30.91
C SER A 128 2.51 12.92 -29.96
N LYS A 129 2.38 12.72 -28.64
CA LYS A 129 3.28 13.26 -27.61
C LYS A 129 4.36 12.27 -27.15
N GLY A 130 4.40 11.07 -27.73
CA GLY A 130 5.41 10.03 -27.44
C GLY A 130 4.93 8.86 -26.57
N PHE A 131 3.69 8.87 -26.06
CA PHE A 131 3.16 7.81 -25.18
C PHE A 131 2.37 6.78 -26.01
N GLN A 132 3.01 5.67 -26.38
CA GLN A 132 2.46 4.68 -27.32
C GLN A 132 1.23 3.95 -26.77
N GLY A 133 1.13 3.79 -25.45
CA GLY A 133 -0.03 3.20 -24.76
C GLY A 133 -1.28 4.09 -24.77
N GLY A 134 -1.16 5.38 -25.10
CA GLY A 134 -2.27 6.33 -25.09
C GLY A 134 -2.54 6.94 -23.71
N PHE A 135 -3.77 7.39 -23.46
CA PHE A 135 -4.09 8.28 -22.34
C PHE A 135 -3.84 7.65 -20.96
N TRP A 136 -4.03 6.34 -20.81
CA TRP A 136 -3.82 5.64 -19.53
C TRP A 136 -2.33 5.61 -19.13
N GLU A 137 -1.43 5.49 -20.10
CA GLU A 137 0.02 5.47 -19.88
C GLU A 137 0.50 6.85 -19.40
N LEU A 138 0.06 7.91 -20.08
CA LEU A 138 0.38 9.30 -19.75
C LEU A 138 0.03 9.66 -18.29
N ILE A 139 -1.13 9.22 -17.79
CA ILE A 139 -1.59 9.60 -16.43
C ILE A 139 -1.11 8.65 -15.32
N ARG A 140 -0.65 7.43 -15.65
CA ARG A 140 -0.24 6.39 -14.69
C ARG A 140 0.76 6.88 -13.63
N PRO A 141 1.90 7.53 -13.98
CA PRO A 141 2.90 7.92 -12.98
C PRO A 141 2.37 8.95 -11.98
N PHE A 142 1.45 9.82 -12.44
CA PHE A 142 0.88 10.89 -11.62
C PHE A 142 -0.19 10.39 -10.63
N GLY A 143 -0.64 9.13 -10.75
CA GLY A 143 -1.54 8.49 -9.79
C GLY A 143 -0.85 7.96 -8.54
N GLU A 144 0.42 7.56 -8.65
CA GLU A 144 1.13 6.79 -7.61
C GLU A 144 1.31 7.55 -6.28
N THR A 145 1.32 8.89 -6.35
CA THR A 145 1.27 9.81 -5.21
C THR A 145 0.44 11.04 -5.58
N VAL A 146 -0.76 11.15 -5.01
CA VAL A 146 -1.67 12.28 -5.22
C VAL A 146 -1.08 13.55 -4.60
N SER A 147 -1.17 14.66 -5.32
CA SER A 147 -0.50 15.90 -4.91
C SER A 147 -1.09 16.49 -3.61
N GLY A 148 -0.25 16.59 -2.57
CA GLY A 148 -0.59 17.22 -1.29
C GLY A 148 -1.49 16.37 -0.37
N LYS A 149 -1.90 16.96 0.76
CA LYS A 149 -2.62 16.23 1.81
C LYS A 149 -4.01 15.79 1.35
N VAL A 150 -4.26 14.48 1.45
CA VAL A 150 -5.54 13.82 1.20
C VAL A 150 -6.20 13.52 2.55
N VAL A 151 -7.41 14.04 2.77
CA VAL A 151 -8.18 13.80 4.00
C VAL A 151 -9.16 12.66 3.77
N ILE A 152 -9.13 11.64 4.63
CA ILE A 152 -10.00 10.47 4.57
C ILE A 152 -10.75 10.33 5.90
N ARG A 153 -12.03 9.95 5.84
CA ARG A 153 -12.86 9.64 7.01
C ARG A 153 -12.92 8.15 7.24
N ASP A 154 -12.65 7.73 8.48
CA ASP A 154 -12.87 6.36 8.91
C ASP A 154 -14.36 6.06 9.17
N SER A 155 -14.69 4.79 9.46
CA SER A 155 -16.08 4.37 9.65
C SER A 155 -16.74 4.90 10.94
N ILE A 156 -16.01 5.63 11.79
CA ILE A 156 -16.54 6.33 12.97
C ILE A 156 -16.57 7.86 12.77
N GLY A 157 -16.29 8.34 11.55
CA GLY A 157 -16.31 9.76 11.19
C GLY A 157 -15.03 10.53 11.55
N SER A 158 -13.97 9.86 12.02
CA SER A 158 -12.69 10.50 12.31
C SER A 158 -11.97 10.82 11.00
N SER A 159 -11.65 12.10 10.80
CA SER A 159 -10.91 12.55 9.61
C SER A 159 -9.40 12.52 9.87
N ARG A 160 -8.62 11.90 8.97
CA ARG A 160 -7.15 11.88 9.02
C ARG A 160 -6.57 12.36 7.70
N ALA A 161 -5.51 13.14 7.76
CA ALA A 161 -4.76 13.61 6.60
C ALA A 161 -3.57 12.69 6.32
N TRP A 162 -3.36 12.35 5.05
CA TRP A 162 -2.28 11.51 4.56
C TRP A 162 -1.52 12.23 3.44
N GLU A 163 -0.20 12.06 3.38
CA GLU A 163 0.68 12.70 2.38
C GLU A 163 1.10 11.71 1.26
N ASP A 164 0.93 10.42 1.52
CA ASP A 164 1.41 9.28 0.73
C ASP A 164 0.25 8.50 0.05
N TYR A 165 -0.89 9.16 -0.17
CA TYR A 165 -2.04 8.51 -0.80
C TYR A 165 -1.87 8.42 -2.32
N GLY A 166 -2.06 7.23 -2.90
CA GLY A 166 -1.96 6.99 -4.35
C GLY A 166 -3.17 6.24 -4.89
N VAL A 167 -3.31 6.23 -6.21
CA VAL A 167 -4.27 5.43 -6.99
C VAL A 167 -3.53 4.81 -8.19
N ARG A 168 -4.00 3.65 -8.67
CA ARG A 168 -3.42 2.95 -9.81
C ARG A 168 -4.32 3.10 -11.03
N PHE A 169 -3.80 3.67 -12.10
CA PHE A 169 -4.49 3.70 -13.39
C PHE A 169 -4.18 2.41 -14.17
N ALA A 170 -5.23 1.82 -14.75
CA ALA A 170 -5.13 0.62 -15.59
C ALA A 170 -5.97 0.79 -16.86
N ASP A 171 -5.50 0.28 -18.00
CA ASP A 171 -6.31 0.20 -19.23
C ASP A 171 -7.56 -0.66 -18.97
N PHE A 172 -8.74 -0.09 -19.23
CA PHE A 172 -10.03 -0.78 -19.13
C PHE A 172 -10.05 -2.10 -19.91
N LYS A 173 -9.37 -2.18 -21.07
CA LYS A 173 -9.31 -3.38 -21.91
C LYS A 173 -8.48 -4.51 -21.30
N GLY A 174 -7.55 -4.21 -20.38
CA GLY A 174 -6.68 -5.19 -19.73
C GLY A 174 -7.31 -5.88 -18.51
N ILE A 175 -8.35 -5.29 -17.92
CA ILE A 175 -8.89 -5.72 -16.62
C ILE A 175 -9.54 -7.10 -16.72
N GLY A 176 -9.03 -8.05 -15.93
CA GLY A 176 -9.55 -9.42 -15.88
C GLY A 176 -9.23 -10.27 -17.12
N ARG A 177 -8.48 -9.75 -18.10
CA ARG A 177 -7.92 -10.55 -19.19
C ARG A 177 -6.62 -11.20 -18.70
N ALA A 178 -6.54 -12.53 -18.74
CA ALA A 178 -5.29 -13.23 -18.47
C ALA A 178 -4.25 -12.85 -19.55
N PRO A 179 -2.96 -12.67 -19.20
CA PRO A 179 -1.92 -12.47 -20.20
C PRO A 179 -1.91 -13.65 -21.17
N SER A 180 -1.81 -13.36 -22.47
CA SER A 180 -1.91 -14.37 -23.54
C SER A 180 -0.76 -15.39 -23.53
N SER A 181 0.34 -15.09 -22.83
CA SER A 181 1.46 -16.00 -22.58
C SER A 181 1.11 -17.06 -21.54
N ARG A 182 0.59 -18.21 -22.00
CA ARG A 182 0.37 -19.40 -21.14
C ARG A 182 1.67 -19.98 -20.55
N ASP A 183 2.82 -19.53 -21.02
CA ASP A 183 4.16 -20.02 -20.64
C ASP A 183 4.84 -19.21 -19.52
N SER A 184 4.35 -18.00 -19.20
CA SER A 184 4.99 -17.14 -18.19
C SER A 184 4.64 -17.57 -16.76
N ARG A 185 5.57 -18.26 -16.09
CA ARG A 185 5.51 -18.48 -14.63
C ARG A 185 5.86 -17.15 -13.92
N PRO A 186 4.95 -16.50 -13.16
CA PRO A 186 5.23 -15.17 -12.61
C PRO A 186 6.48 -15.11 -11.73
N LEU A 187 6.70 -16.15 -10.91
CA LEU A 187 7.89 -16.28 -10.06
C LEU A 187 9.19 -16.38 -10.85
N ALA A 188 9.18 -17.00 -12.04
CA ALA A 188 10.35 -17.08 -12.89
C ALA A 188 10.67 -15.73 -13.57
N GLN A 189 9.63 -14.98 -13.97
CA GLN A 189 9.82 -13.62 -14.47
C GLN A 189 10.36 -12.67 -13.39
N MET A 190 9.88 -12.80 -12.15
CA MET A 190 10.44 -12.04 -11.02
C MET A 190 11.93 -12.36 -10.80
N GLU A 191 12.30 -13.64 -10.83
CA GLU A 191 13.71 -14.06 -10.72
C GLU A 191 14.57 -13.55 -11.90
N GLU A 192 14.03 -13.53 -13.11
CA GLU A 192 14.70 -12.95 -14.29
C GLU A 192 14.91 -11.43 -14.14
N VAL A 193 13.91 -10.70 -13.62
CA VAL A 193 14.05 -9.26 -13.33
C VAL A 193 15.10 -9.01 -12.24
N LEU A 194 15.10 -9.80 -11.16
CA LEU A 194 16.13 -9.71 -10.12
C LEU A 194 17.54 -9.93 -10.69
N THR A 195 17.71 -10.95 -11.52
CA THR A 195 19.00 -11.27 -12.14
C THR A 195 19.47 -10.13 -13.05
N LYS A 196 18.59 -9.58 -13.90
CA LYS A 196 18.93 -8.42 -14.74
C LYS A 196 19.24 -7.15 -13.93
N GLN A 197 18.53 -6.92 -12.83
CA GLN A 197 18.81 -5.79 -11.94
C GLN A 197 20.18 -5.92 -11.28
N LEU A 198 20.53 -7.13 -10.83
CA LEU A 198 21.84 -7.49 -10.28
C LEU A 198 22.96 -7.25 -11.31
N ASP A 199 22.83 -7.82 -12.51
CA ASP A 199 23.80 -7.65 -13.61
C ASP A 199 23.98 -6.17 -14.01
N SER A 200 22.88 -5.39 -14.01
CA SER A 200 22.95 -3.94 -14.33
C SER A 200 23.59 -3.10 -13.23
N SER A 201 23.49 -3.53 -11.97
CA SER A 201 24.01 -2.78 -10.82
C SER A 201 25.53 -2.80 -10.75
N ASP A 202 26.17 -3.86 -11.26
CA ASP A 202 27.63 -4.00 -11.27
C ASP A 202 28.32 -2.89 -12.12
N GLY A 203 27.62 -2.34 -13.12
CA GLY A 203 28.10 -1.20 -13.92
C GLY A 203 28.07 0.16 -13.19
N VAL A 204 27.17 0.34 -12.21
CA VAL A 204 26.95 1.63 -11.53
C VAL A 204 27.66 1.71 -10.17
N LEU A 205 27.76 0.57 -9.47
CA LEU A 205 28.47 0.46 -8.19
C LEU A 205 29.99 0.69 -8.31
N GLY A 206 30.55 0.58 -9.52
CA GLY A 206 31.95 0.94 -9.81
C GLY A 206 32.24 2.46 -9.80
N ALA A 207 31.23 3.33 -9.98
CA ALA A 207 31.44 4.76 -10.24
C ALA A 207 30.72 5.72 -9.29
N SER A 208 29.62 5.32 -8.62
CA SER A 208 28.81 6.26 -7.81
C SER A 208 28.32 5.71 -6.47
N VAL A 209 29.17 4.98 -5.73
CA VAL A 209 29.00 4.89 -4.27
C VAL A 209 29.56 6.17 -3.64
N ARG A 210 28.70 7.19 -3.45
CA ARG A 210 29.05 8.33 -2.59
C ARG A 210 29.23 7.82 -1.17
N THR A 211 30.46 7.86 -0.69
CA THR A 211 30.96 7.29 0.58
C THR A 211 30.43 7.95 1.86
N LYS A 212 29.23 8.55 1.84
CA LYS A 212 28.58 9.18 3.00
C LYS A 212 27.24 8.56 3.42
N ASP A 213 26.55 7.82 2.55
CA ASP A 213 25.26 7.21 2.89
C ASP A 213 25.37 5.73 3.34
N VAL A 214 26.60 5.19 3.39
CA VAL A 214 26.90 3.77 3.70
C VAL A 214 26.78 3.44 5.21
N LEU A 215 26.70 4.44 6.08
CA LEU A 215 26.62 4.23 7.54
C LEU A 215 25.18 3.91 8.02
N GLY A 216 24.64 2.75 7.64
CA GLY A 216 23.51 2.17 8.38
C GLY A 216 22.55 1.22 7.66
N PHE A 217 22.64 1.04 6.34
CA PHE A 217 21.69 0.21 5.57
C PHE A 217 22.36 -0.96 4.85
N PRO A 218 21.73 -2.16 4.78
CA PRO A 218 22.25 -3.27 3.99
C PRO A 218 22.36 -2.91 2.51
N ALA A 219 23.45 -3.33 1.85
CA ALA A 219 23.70 -3.03 0.44
C ALA A 219 22.58 -3.53 -0.50
N THR A 220 21.87 -4.59 -0.11
CA THR A 220 20.75 -5.20 -0.85
C THR A 220 19.38 -4.57 -0.57
N ALA A 221 19.30 -3.56 0.31
CA ALA A 221 18.02 -2.93 0.66
C ALA A 221 17.22 -2.41 -0.56
N PRO A 222 17.83 -1.81 -1.60
CA PRO A 222 17.11 -1.43 -2.83
C PRO A 222 16.55 -2.65 -3.58
N LEU A 223 17.36 -3.70 -3.79
CA LEU A 223 16.93 -4.94 -4.47
C LEU A 223 15.75 -5.59 -3.75
N CYS A 224 15.79 -5.67 -2.41
CA CYS A 224 14.66 -6.20 -1.64
C CYS A 224 13.41 -5.32 -1.74
N LYS A 225 13.55 -4.00 -1.87
CA LYS A 225 12.41 -3.08 -2.06
C LYS A 225 11.77 -3.28 -3.43
N SER A 226 12.57 -3.34 -4.50
CA SER A 226 12.11 -3.64 -5.85
C SER A 226 11.45 -5.01 -5.95
N PHE A 227 12.03 -6.05 -5.33
CA PHE A 227 11.42 -7.38 -5.24
C PHE A 227 10.02 -7.34 -4.62
N LEU A 228 9.88 -6.63 -3.49
CA LEU A 228 8.60 -6.51 -2.78
C LEU A 228 7.56 -5.74 -3.61
N GLN A 229 7.96 -4.63 -4.24
CA GLN A 229 7.11 -3.87 -5.16
C GLN A 229 6.62 -4.74 -6.33
N GLN A 230 7.53 -5.46 -6.99
CA GLN A 230 7.22 -6.36 -8.10
C GLN A 230 6.28 -7.51 -7.69
N LEU A 231 6.53 -8.14 -6.53
CA LEU A 231 5.66 -9.18 -5.98
C LEU A 231 4.24 -8.67 -5.73
N LEU A 232 4.11 -7.44 -5.22
CA LEU A 232 2.82 -6.82 -4.95
C LEU A 232 2.14 -6.26 -6.22
N CYS A 233 2.89 -6.00 -7.29
CA CYS A 233 2.37 -5.69 -8.64
C CYS A 233 1.97 -6.94 -9.44
N SER A 234 2.58 -8.10 -9.18
CA SER A 234 2.47 -9.29 -10.04
C SER A 234 1.11 -10.00 -9.96
N ALA A 235 0.21 -9.61 -9.06
CA ALA A 235 -1.10 -10.23 -8.91
C ALA A 235 -2.11 -9.67 -9.96
N PRO A 236 -2.56 -10.48 -10.95
CA PRO A 236 -3.58 -10.05 -11.89
C PRO A 236 -4.93 -9.87 -11.19
N THR A 237 -5.83 -9.07 -11.79
CA THR A 237 -7.21 -8.90 -11.27
C THR A 237 -7.88 -10.27 -11.09
N ALA A 238 -8.31 -10.56 -9.87
CA ALA A 238 -8.83 -11.87 -9.48
C ALA A 238 -10.21 -11.76 -8.80
N PRO A 239 -11.05 -12.81 -8.82
CA PRO A 239 -12.38 -12.76 -8.19
C PRO A 239 -12.34 -12.73 -6.65
N HIS A 240 -11.26 -13.24 -6.04
CA HIS A 240 -11.15 -13.47 -4.60
C HIS A 240 -10.71 -12.27 -3.74
N GLU A 241 -10.18 -11.22 -4.37
CA GLU A 241 -9.83 -9.94 -3.73
C GLU A 241 -10.13 -8.79 -4.69
N THR A 242 -10.64 -7.67 -4.18
CA THR A 242 -11.14 -6.57 -5.03
C THR A 242 -10.18 -5.39 -5.15
N PHE A 243 -8.89 -5.56 -4.83
CA PHE A 243 -7.89 -4.49 -4.94
C PHE A 243 -7.61 -4.09 -6.40
N GLY A 244 -7.58 -5.08 -7.30
CA GLY A 244 -7.46 -4.87 -8.75
C GLY A 244 -8.80 -4.58 -9.46
N HIS A 245 -9.92 -4.49 -8.72
CA HIS A 245 -11.24 -4.19 -9.32
C HIS A 245 -11.38 -2.66 -9.46
N PRO A 246 -12.01 -2.15 -10.54
CA PRO A 246 -12.29 -0.74 -10.67
C PRO A 246 -13.12 -0.19 -9.51
N VAL A 247 -12.56 0.80 -8.80
CA VAL A 247 -13.33 1.68 -7.91
C VAL A 247 -13.98 2.79 -8.74
N ALA A 248 -13.27 3.26 -9.76
CA ALA A 248 -13.74 4.23 -10.74
C ALA A 248 -13.32 3.86 -12.16
N ASN A 249 -13.99 4.46 -13.15
CA ASN A 249 -13.63 4.43 -14.56
C ASN A 249 -13.58 5.87 -15.09
N VAL A 250 -12.41 6.27 -15.61
CA VAL A 250 -12.17 7.53 -16.30
C VAL A 250 -12.49 7.35 -17.78
N ILE A 251 -13.58 7.97 -18.23
CA ILE A 251 -14.00 7.95 -19.64
C ILE A 251 -13.49 9.24 -20.27
N ALA A 252 -12.48 9.13 -21.12
CA ALA A 252 -11.78 10.29 -21.70
C ALA A 252 -12.12 10.48 -23.18
N ILE A 253 -12.36 11.73 -23.59
CA ILE A 253 -12.66 12.12 -24.97
C ILE A 253 -11.97 13.42 -25.36
N SER A 254 -11.56 13.56 -26.62
CA SER A 254 -10.97 14.80 -27.14
C SER A 254 -12.05 15.84 -27.49
N SER A 255 -11.74 17.13 -27.35
CA SER A 255 -12.52 18.22 -27.93
C SER A 255 -12.62 18.16 -29.47
N ARG A 256 -11.72 17.39 -30.12
CA ARG A 256 -11.70 17.16 -31.57
C ARG A 256 -12.71 16.13 -32.06
N ASN A 257 -13.42 15.45 -31.16
CA ASN A 257 -14.40 14.43 -31.52
C ASN A 257 -15.58 15.03 -32.29
N ALA A 258 -15.99 14.41 -33.39
CA ALA A 258 -17.10 14.91 -34.21
C ALA A 258 -18.49 14.73 -33.56
N ALA A 259 -18.65 13.78 -32.65
CA ALA A 259 -19.93 13.44 -32.01
C ALA A 259 -19.74 13.12 -30.51
N PRO A 260 -19.21 14.05 -29.70
CA PRO A 260 -18.64 13.73 -28.38
C PRO A 260 -19.66 13.12 -27.41
N LEU A 261 -20.90 13.63 -27.39
CA LEU A 261 -21.96 13.09 -26.54
C LEU A 261 -22.46 11.70 -26.98
N GLU A 262 -22.25 11.32 -28.24
CA GLU A 262 -22.58 9.98 -28.73
C GLU A 262 -21.45 9.01 -28.42
N THR A 263 -20.20 9.36 -28.73
CA THR A 263 -19.00 8.60 -28.37
C THR A 263 -18.96 8.30 -26.86
N LEU A 264 -19.27 9.27 -25.99
CA LEU A 264 -19.36 9.04 -24.55
C LEU A 264 -20.46 8.03 -24.15
N ARG A 265 -21.60 7.99 -24.87
CA ARG A 265 -22.65 6.97 -24.65
C ARG A 265 -22.22 5.60 -25.16
N GLN A 266 -21.47 5.54 -26.26
CA GLN A 266 -20.90 4.30 -26.79
C GLN A 266 -19.85 3.73 -25.81
N LEU A 267 -18.90 4.54 -25.33
CA LEU A 267 -17.92 4.14 -24.32
C LEU A 267 -18.57 3.68 -23.00
N TYR A 268 -19.67 4.31 -22.59
CA TYR A 268 -20.48 3.84 -21.46
C TYR A 268 -21.13 2.46 -21.72
N ALA A 269 -21.69 2.26 -22.91
CA ALA A 269 -22.36 1.02 -23.31
C ALA A 269 -21.37 -0.14 -23.49
N ASP A 270 -20.20 0.10 -24.10
CA ASP A 270 -19.09 -0.83 -24.25
C ASP A 270 -18.72 -1.50 -22.91
N GLY A 271 -18.62 -0.71 -21.85
CA GLY A 271 -18.28 -1.19 -20.50
C GLY A 271 -19.40 -1.92 -19.76
N THR A 272 -20.58 -2.07 -20.37
CA THR A 272 -21.78 -2.68 -19.76
C THR A 272 -22.37 -3.83 -20.61
N THR A 273 -22.27 -3.75 -21.95
CA THR A 273 -22.98 -4.64 -22.89
C THR A 273 -22.14 -5.02 -24.14
N GLY A 274 -20.86 -4.60 -24.22
CA GLY A 274 -20.01 -4.80 -25.40
C GLY A 274 -18.97 -5.92 -25.25
N ASP A 275 -18.19 -6.17 -26.32
CA ASP A 275 -17.05 -7.10 -26.36
C ASP A 275 -15.88 -6.73 -25.39
N ARG A 276 -16.01 -5.57 -24.74
CA ARG A 276 -15.10 -5.05 -23.71
C ARG A 276 -15.68 -5.15 -22.29
N GLN A 277 -16.78 -5.89 -22.09
CA GLN A 277 -17.39 -6.05 -20.77
C GLN A 277 -16.37 -6.59 -19.75
N LEU A 278 -16.37 -6.02 -18.55
CA LEU A 278 -15.61 -6.55 -17.42
C LEU A 278 -16.17 -7.95 -17.03
N PRO A 279 -15.35 -8.88 -16.53
CA PRO A 279 -15.82 -10.20 -16.14
C PRO A 279 -16.98 -10.16 -15.12
N ASP A 280 -17.88 -11.13 -15.16
CA ASP A 280 -19.12 -11.15 -14.35
C ASP A 280 -18.88 -11.12 -12.83
N TRP A 281 -17.70 -11.52 -12.37
CA TRP A 281 -17.27 -11.44 -10.97
C TRP A 281 -16.76 -10.05 -10.55
N VAL A 282 -16.59 -9.11 -11.49
CA VAL A 282 -16.31 -7.70 -11.22
C VAL A 282 -17.63 -6.96 -11.04
N ASN A 283 -17.79 -6.33 -9.87
CA ASN A 283 -18.98 -5.55 -9.56
C ASN A 283 -19.05 -4.28 -10.44
N GLN A 284 -20.06 -4.17 -11.31
CA GLN A 284 -20.24 -3.07 -12.27
C GLN A 284 -20.66 -1.72 -11.65
N GLU A 285 -20.92 -1.67 -10.34
CA GLU A 285 -21.09 -0.42 -9.59
C GLU A 285 -19.72 0.20 -9.22
N TYR A 286 -19.10 0.84 -10.20
CA TYR A 286 -17.95 1.73 -10.04
C TYR A 286 -18.35 3.18 -10.38
N LEU A 287 -17.62 4.13 -9.80
CA LEU A 287 -17.76 5.56 -10.11
C LEU A 287 -17.40 5.80 -11.58
N ARG A 288 -18.22 6.55 -12.33
CA ARG A 288 -17.89 6.97 -13.69
C ARG A 288 -17.51 8.45 -13.67
N TYR A 289 -16.37 8.80 -14.26
CA TYR A 289 -15.84 10.16 -14.26
C TYR A 289 -15.41 10.54 -15.68
N TYR A 290 -15.91 11.66 -16.19
CA TYR A 290 -15.80 12.03 -17.62
C TYR A 290 -14.74 13.12 -17.83
N VAL A 291 -13.75 12.87 -18.68
CA VAL A 291 -12.68 13.84 -18.97
C VAL A 291 -12.79 14.32 -20.41
N LEU A 292 -12.94 15.63 -20.58
CA LEU A 292 -12.76 16.28 -21.88
C LEU A 292 -11.30 16.74 -21.98
N VAL A 293 -10.55 16.18 -22.93
CA VAL A 293 -9.16 16.53 -23.21
C VAL A 293 -9.13 17.61 -24.30
N HIS A 294 -8.72 18.81 -23.90
CA HIS A 294 -8.61 19.98 -24.76
C HIS A 294 -7.18 20.17 -25.26
N ASP A 295 -7.02 20.29 -26.58
CA ASP A 295 -5.76 20.58 -27.27
C ASP A 295 -5.49 22.10 -27.31
N GLU A 296 -4.64 22.60 -26.41
CA GLU A 296 -4.36 24.03 -26.27
C GLU A 296 -3.73 24.68 -27.52
N GLU A 297 -3.16 23.88 -28.41
CA GLU A 297 -2.43 24.38 -29.59
C GLU A 297 -3.30 24.43 -30.86
N ARG A 298 -4.43 23.72 -30.87
CA ARG A 298 -5.23 23.49 -32.10
C ARG A 298 -6.72 23.81 -31.95
N ASP A 299 -7.27 23.74 -30.74
CA ASP A 299 -8.72 23.86 -30.52
C ASP A 299 -9.13 25.19 -29.88
N ASP A 300 -10.39 25.59 -30.09
CA ASP A 300 -10.98 26.73 -29.41
C ASP A 300 -11.43 26.33 -27.98
N ILE A 301 -10.83 26.96 -26.98
CA ILE A 301 -11.18 26.78 -25.56
C ILE A 301 -12.64 27.17 -25.26
N THR A 302 -13.23 28.12 -25.99
CA THR A 302 -14.60 28.59 -25.77
C THR A 302 -15.63 27.56 -26.24
N GLU A 303 -15.39 26.87 -27.36
CA GLU A 303 -16.20 25.72 -27.78
C GLU A 303 -16.01 24.52 -26.85
N SER A 304 -14.78 24.28 -26.40
CA SER A 304 -14.47 23.22 -25.44
C SER A 304 -15.18 23.43 -24.10
N ILE A 305 -15.29 24.68 -23.61
CA ILE A 305 -16.07 25.04 -22.42
C ILE A 305 -17.57 24.81 -22.65
N LYS A 306 -18.13 25.19 -23.81
CA LYS A 306 -19.55 24.93 -24.14
C LYS A 306 -19.84 23.43 -24.17
N LEU A 307 -18.96 22.62 -24.74
CA LEU A 307 -19.07 21.16 -24.76
C LEU A 307 -18.98 20.57 -23.35
N TYR A 308 -18.04 21.05 -22.52
CA TYR A 308 -17.90 20.64 -21.13
C TYR A 308 -19.15 20.94 -20.30
N ASP A 309 -19.77 22.11 -20.49
CA ASP A 309 -21.05 22.45 -19.85
C ASP A 309 -22.22 21.57 -20.33
N GLN A 310 -22.22 21.12 -21.59
CA GLN A 310 -23.18 20.13 -22.08
C GLN A 310 -22.94 18.75 -21.45
N MET A 311 -21.68 18.32 -21.33
CA MET A 311 -21.31 17.08 -20.63
C MET A 311 -21.77 17.11 -19.18
N LYS A 312 -21.56 18.21 -18.44
CA LYS A 312 -22.07 18.41 -17.07
C LYS A 312 -23.58 18.21 -16.95
N ARG A 313 -24.34 18.77 -17.89
CA ARG A 313 -25.81 18.67 -17.90
C ARG A 313 -26.30 17.25 -18.21
N HIS A 314 -25.56 16.48 -19.00
CA HIS A 314 -25.95 15.12 -19.39
C HIS A 314 -25.44 14.02 -18.45
N PHE A 315 -24.23 14.16 -17.91
CA PHE A 315 -23.53 13.11 -17.17
C PHE A 315 -23.30 13.44 -15.68
N GLY A 316 -23.62 14.66 -15.25
CA GLY A 316 -23.51 15.11 -13.87
C GLY A 316 -22.17 15.77 -13.53
N LEU A 317 -21.87 15.88 -12.23
CA LEU A 317 -20.76 16.68 -11.72
C LEU A 317 -19.40 15.96 -11.76
N HIS A 318 -19.36 14.65 -11.96
CA HIS A 318 -18.13 13.85 -12.03
C HIS A 318 -17.46 14.00 -13.40
N CYS A 319 -16.88 15.17 -13.65
CA CYS A 319 -16.24 15.48 -14.91
C CYS A 319 -15.13 16.53 -14.77
N HIS A 320 -14.20 16.55 -15.72
CA HIS A 320 -13.08 17.48 -15.77
C HIS A 320 -12.79 17.96 -17.19
N LEU A 321 -12.25 19.17 -17.32
CA LEU A 321 -11.70 19.72 -18.56
C LEU A 321 -10.17 19.72 -18.43
N LEU A 322 -9.53 18.66 -18.94
CA LEU A 322 -8.08 18.52 -18.91
C LEU A 322 -7.49 19.24 -20.13
N ARG A 323 -6.68 20.27 -19.89
CA ARG A 323 -6.01 21.03 -20.94
C ARG A 323 -4.59 20.50 -21.13
N LEU A 324 -4.21 20.17 -22.36
CA LEU A 324 -2.91 19.62 -22.75
C LEU A 324 -2.46 20.25 -24.07
N ARG A 325 -1.16 20.42 -24.28
CA ARG A 325 -0.61 20.67 -25.62
C ARG A 325 -0.68 19.40 -26.48
N SER A 326 -0.61 19.49 -27.82
CA SER A 326 -0.50 18.32 -28.69
C SER A 326 0.91 18.06 -29.21
N SER A 327 1.81 19.03 -29.11
CA SER A 327 3.23 18.89 -29.39
C SER A 327 3.91 17.89 -28.44
N GLN A 328 4.91 17.19 -28.98
CA GLN A 328 5.85 16.39 -28.20
C GLN A 328 6.86 17.33 -27.53
N CYS A 329 7.05 17.18 -26.22
CA CYS A 329 8.04 17.96 -25.48
C CYS A 329 9.44 17.37 -25.65
N VAL A 330 10.42 18.23 -25.91
CA VAL A 330 11.85 17.90 -26.01
C VAL A 330 12.64 18.56 -24.88
N VAL A 331 13.81 17.99 -24.56
CA VAL A 331 14.66 18.46 -23.44
C VAL A 331 15.15 19.92 -23.61
N THR A 332 15.10 20.46 -24.83
CA THR A 332 15.45 21.85 -25.14
C THR A 332 14.32 22.85 -24.92
N ASP A 333 13.10 22.42 -24.58
CA ASP A 333 11.99 23.34 -24.33
C ASP A 333 12.10 23.98 -22.94
N ASP A 334 11.80 25.29 -22.85
CA ASP A 334 11.93 26.11 -21.63
C ASP A 334 11.10 25.62 -20.42
N ASP A 335 10.01 24.86 -20.68
CA ASP A 335 9.11 24.27 -19.67
C ASP A 335 9.12 22.73 -19.75
N SER A 336 10.22 22.13 -20.22
CA SER A 336 10.36 20.67 -20.24
C SER A 336 10.59 20.10 -18.84
N MET A 337 9.90 19.00 -18.53
CA MET A 337 10.17 18.19 -17.34
C MET A 337 10.16 16.70 -17.66
N GLN A 338 11.06 15.95 -17.04
CA GLN A 338 11.10 14.49 -17.15
C GLN A 338 9.82 13.90 -16.54
N VAL A 339 9.19 12.96 -17.23
CA VAL A 339 8.02 12.24 -16.71
C VAL A 339 8.47 11.41 -15.50
N PRO A 340 7.72 11.42 -14.37
CA PRO A 340 8.04 10.56 -13.24
C PRO A 340 8.09 9.09 -13.66
N GLN A 341 9.09 8.33 -13.20
CA GLN A 341 9.12 6.89 -13.41
C GLN A 341 8.01 6.21 -12.60
N CYS A 342 7.33 5.22 -13.19
CA CYS A 342 6.37 4.38 -12.48
C CYS A 342 7.10 3.46 -11.48
N GLU A 343 6.78 3.59 -10.19
CA GLU A 343 7.20 2.67 -9.13
C GLU A 343 6.48 1.32 -9.24
N TRP A 344 5.24 1.30 -9.73
CA TRP A 344 4.36 0.11 -9.72
C TRP A 344 4.25 -0.52 -11.11
N LEU A 345 5.34 -1.16 -11.55
CA LEU A 345 5.43 -1.95 -12.77
C LEU A 345 5.36 -3.46 -12.48
N SER A 346 4.69 -4.21 -13.34
CA SER A 346 4.70 -5.67 -13.32
C SER A 346 6.05 -6.25 -13.78
N PRO A 347 6.41 -7.49 -13.40
CA PRO A 347 7.63 -8.14 -13.88
C PRO A 347 7.72 -8.17 -15.42
N SER A 348 6.60 -8.42 -16.10
CA SER A 348 6.50 -8.37 -17.57
C SER A 348 6.82 -6.99 -18.15
N GLU A 349 6.34 -5.91 -17.54
CA GLU A 349 6.59 -4.53 -18.00
C GLU A 349 8.04 -4.10 -17.78
N HIS A 350 8.66 -4.53 -16.67
CA HIS A 350 10.10 -4.32 -16.45
C HIS A 350 10.94 -5.02 -17.53
N LEU A 351 10.59 -6.26 -17.89
CA LEU A 351 11.32 -7.03 -18.91
C LEU A 351 11.14 -6.45 -20.32
N SER A 352 9.96 -5.92 -20.67
CA SER A 352 9.73 -5.27 -21.96
C SER A 352 10.40 -3.89 -22.04
N GLY A 353 10.24 -3.05 -21.01
CA GLY A 353 10.78 -1.69 -20.99
C GLY A 353 12.32 -1.64 -21.06
N ALA A 354 13.01 -2.58 -20.39
CA ALA A 354 14.46 -2.72 -20.51
C ALA A 354 14.92 -3.02 -21.96
N GLY A 355 14.10 -3.76 -22.72
CA GLY A 355 14.36 -4.07 -24.13
C GLY A 355 14.06 -2.93 -25.11
N GLU A 356 13.38 -1.86 -24.67
CA GLU A 356 13.10 -0.66 -25.47
C GLU A 356 14.07 0.48 -25.14
N ALA A 357 14.43 0.65 -23.86
CA ALA A 357 15.53 1.53 -23.46
C ALA A 357 16.84 1.19 -24.20
N GLY A 358 17.16 -0.11 -24.35
CA GLY A 358 18.32 -0.58 -25.13
C GLY A 358 18.23 -0.35 -26.64
N LYS A 359 17.06 -0.03 -27.20
CA LYS A 359 16.87 0.33 -28.62
C LYS A 359 16.97 1.83 -28.87
N SER A 360 16.75 2.66 -27.84
CA SER A 360 16.84 4.13 -27.91
C SER A 360 18.30 4.65 -27.84
N LEU A 361 19.29 3.80 -28.12
CA LEU A 361 20.73 4.08 -28.02
C LEU A 361 21.28 4.86 -29.24
N VAL A 362 20.40 5.57 -29.98
CA VAL A 362 20.71 6.24 -31.26
C VAL A 362 20.37 7.74 -31.24
N ASP A 363 19.89 8.28 -30.12
CA ASP A 363 19.70 9.73 -29.95
C ASP A 363 20.37 10.24 -28.66
N LEU A 364 20.73 11.52 -28.63
CA LEU A 364 21.77 12.06 -27.76
C LEU A 364 21.40 12.00 -26.27
N GLY A 365 22.08 11.12 -25.52
CA GLY A 365 22.36 11.30 -24.09
C GLY A 365 21.16 11.39 -23.15
N THR A 366 20.00 10.86 -23.54
CA THR A 366 18.80 10.78 -22.69
C THR A 366 18.50 9.33 -22.35
N ASP A 367 18.16 9.05 -21.09
CA ASP A 367 18.00 7.69 -20.54
C ASP A 367 16.71 6.97 -21.00
N GLY A 368 16.23 7.22 -22.22
CA GLY A 368 14.98 6.68 -22.77
C GLY A 368 13.69 7.15 -22.08
N THR A 369 13.79 8.01 -21.06
CA THR A 369 12.62 8.53 -20.32
C THR A 369 11.91 9.64 -21.10
N PRO A 370 10.58 9.58 -21.27
CA PRO A 370 9.83 10.63 -21.96
C PRO A 370 9.83 11.94 -21.17
N TYR A 371 9.66 13.05 -21.89
CA TYR A 371 9.51 14.40 -21.34
C TYR A 371 8.09 14.92 -21.59
N LEU A 372 7.63 15.81 -20.72
CA LEU A 372 6.33 16.47 -20.79
C LEU A 372 6.49 17.94 -20.40
N PHE A 373 5.63 18.80 -20.90
CA PHE A 373 5.58 20.18 -20.44
C PHE A 373 5.13 20.29 -18.97
N GLY A 374 5.74 21.21 -18.22
CA GLY A 374 5.38 21.53 -16.84
C GLY A 374 3.93 22.01 -16.70
N SER A 375 3.40 22.75 -17.68
CA SER A 375 1.97 23.08 -17.80
C SER A 375 1.08 21.84 -17.73
N ASP A 376 1.41 20.84 -18.54
CA ASP A 376 0.60 19.64 -18.76
C ASP A 376 0.70 18.71 -17.55
N ALA A 377 1.89 18.56 -16.99
CA ALA A 377 2.10 17.83 -15.73
C ALA A 377 1.31 18.48 -14.58
N THR A 378 1.25 19.81 -14.53
CA THR A 378 0.47 20.53 -13.51
C THR A 378 -1.04 20.31 -13.70
N ALA A 379 -1.52 20.36 -14.95
CA ALA A 379 -2.91 20.06 -15.29
C ALA A 379 -3.29 18.62 -14.92
N ILE A 380 -2.45 17.62 -15.25
CA ILE A 380 -2.67 16.21 -14.89
C ILE A 380 -2.69 16.02 -13.36
N ARG A 381 -1.74 16.62 -12.62
CA ARG A 381 -1.73 16.57 -11.14
C ARG A 381 -2.97 17.21 -10.51
N ALA A 382 -3.49 18.28 -11.10
CA ALA A 382 -4.71 18.95 -10.64
C ALA A 382 -5.95 18.06 -10.90
N PHE A 383 -6.10 17.54 -12.12
CA PHE A 383 -7.13 16.57 -12.50
C PHE A 383 -7.16 15.36 -11.55
N ILE A 384 -6.03 14.69 -11.35
CA ILE A 384 -5.96 13.47 -10.51
C ILE A 384 -6.32 13.80 -9.06
N ARG A 385 -5.87 14.95 -8.54
CA ARG A 385 -6.23 15.39 -7.19
C ARG A 385 -7.73 15.66 -7.06
N GLU A 386 -8.34 16.30 -8.05
CA GLU A 386 -9.78 16.56 -8.09
C GLU A 386 -10.58 15.26 -8.13
N LEU A 387 -10.25 14.37 -9.07
CA LEU A 387 -10.81 13.03 -9.21
C LEU A 387 -10.79 12.26 -7.88
N VAL A 388 -9.61 12.17 -7.25
CA VAL A 388 -9.43 11.37 -6.04
C VAL A 388 -10.12 11.98 -4.82
N VAL A 389 -9.87 13.27 -4.54
CA VAL A 389 -10.34 13.94 -3.31
C VAL A 389 -11.83 14.27 -3.37
N GLN A 390 -12.37 14.66 -4.53
CA GLN A 390 -13.77 15.10 -4.65
C GLN A 390 -14.73 13.98 -5.07
N SER A 391 -14.23 12.91 -5.73
CA SER A 391 -15.10 11.86 -6.26
C SER A 391 -14.76 10.44 -5.75
N VAL A 392 -13.53 9.94 -5.93
CA VAL A 392 -13.19 8.54 -5.62
C VAL A 392 -13.28 8.23 -4.13
N ILE A 393 -12.67 9.06 -3.26
CA ILE A 393 -12.71 8.85 -1.81
C ILE A 393 -14.14 8.98 -1.26
N PRO A 394 -14.91 10.06 -1.53
CA PRO A 394 -16.30 10.16 -1.09
C PRO A 394 -17.20 9.02 -1.60
N PHE A 395 -16.96 8.50 -2.81
CA PHE A 395 -17.67 7.33 -3.33
C PHE A 395 -17.37 6.06 -2.51
N MET A 396 -16.10 5.80 -2.19
CA MET A 396 -15.72 4.66 -1.34
C MET A 396 -16.26 4.82 0.08
N GLU A 397 -16.14 5.99 0.70
CA GLU A 397 -16.67 6.28 2.04
C GLU A 397 -18.18 6.00 2.11
N ASN A 398 -18.94 6.48 1.11
CA ASN A 398 -20.37 6.24 1.01
C ASN A 398 -20.71 4.75 0.81
N LYS A 399 -20.03 4.05 -0.11
CA LYS A 399 -20.26 2.61 -0.32
C LYS A 399 -19.94 1.79 0.93
N VAL A 400 -18.86 2.10 1.65
CA VAL A 400 -18.53 1.45 2.93
C VAL A 400 -19.60 1.71 3.99
N ALA A 401 -20.09 2.95 4.13
CA ALA A 401 -21.18 3.27 5.06
C ALA A 401 -22.46 2.49 4.74
N VAL A 402 -22.88 2.48 3.47
CA VAL A 402 -24.09 1.78 2.99
C VAL A 402 -23.97 0.26 3.20
N TRP A 403 -22.87 -0.38 2.81
CA TRP A 403 -22.70 -1.83 2.99
C TRP A 403 -22.56 -2.22 4.47
N ASN A 404 -21.96 -1.36 5.30
CA ASN A 404 -21.83 -1.60 6.73
C ASN A 404 -23.21 -1.59 7.42
N ASP A 405 -24.09 -0.65 7.06
CA ASP A 405 -25.47 -0.60 7.56
C ASP A 405 -26.34 -1.73 6.99
N GLN A 406 -26.31 -1.94 5.67
CA GLN A 406 -27.24 -2.88 5.02
C GLN A 406 -26.88 -4.36 5.19
N VAL A 407 -25.58 -4.70 5.20
CA VAL A 407 -25.11 -6.10 5.17
C VAL A 407 -24.37 -6.47 6.46
N ALA A 408 -23.41 -5.64 6.88
CA ALA A 408 -22.52 -6.01 7.98
C ALA A 408 -23.19 -5.91 9.36
N SER A 409 -24.03 -4.89 9.60
CA SER A 409 -24.79 -4.72 10.84
C SER A 409 -25.66 -5.95 11.14
N ARG A 410 -26.35 -6.48 10.10
CA ARG A 410 -27.23 -7.65 10.17
C ARG A 410 -26.47 -8.91 10.57
N ARG A 411 -25.22 -9.07 10.12
CA ARG A 411 -24.35 -10.21 10.50
C ARG A 411 -23.68 -10.03 11.87
N ARG A 412 -23.31 -8.80 12.25
CA ARG A 412 -22.73 -8.50 13.57
C ARG A 412 -23.75 -8.53 14.72
N GLY A 413 -25.03 -8.29 14.42
CA GLY A 413 -26.12 -8.34 15.37
C GLY A 413 -26.43 -9.75 15.92
N ILE A 414 -27.18 -9.79 17.02
CA ILE A 414 -27.55 -11.01 17.75
C ILE A 414 -28.19 -12.06 16.81
N SER A 415 -29.08 -11.63 15.92
CA SER A 415 -29.75 -12.50 14.95
C SER A 415 -28.79 -13.18 13.96
N GLY A 416 -27.80 -12.44 13.43
CA GLY A 416 -26.83 -12.98 12.46
C GLY A 416 -25.93 -14.07 13.04
N ARG A 417 -25.49 -13.91 14.30
CA ARG A 417 -24.72 -14.92 15.02
C ARG A 417 -25.47 -16.23 15.20
N PHE A 418 -26.78 -16.20 15.43
CA PHE A 418 -27.59 -17.42 15.52
C PHE A 418 -27.93 -18.01 14.15
N MET A 419 -28.11 -17.21 13.10
CA MET A 419 -28.49 -17.69 11.76
C MET A 419 -27.34 -18.35 10.97
N SER A 420 -26.08 -18.01 11.27
CA SER A 420 -24.92 -18.78 10.79
C SER A 420 -24.77 -20.10 11.56
N MET A 421 -25.04 -20.10 12.87
CA MET A 421 -24.89 -21.28 13.73
C MET A 421 -26.03 -22.30 13.58
N SER A 422 -27.26 -21.88 13.29
CA SER A 422 -28.40 -22.79 13.07
C SER A 422 -28.25 -23.63 11.81
N ARG A 423 -27.65 -23.08 10.73
CA ARG A 423 -27.26 -23.84 9.53
C ARG A 423 -26.23 -24.95 9.81
N ARG A 424 -25.48 -24.87 10.92
CA ARG A 424 -24.50 -25.90 11.33
C ARG A 424 -25.11 -27.05 12.14
N TRP A 425 -26.35 -26.91 12.65
CA TRP A 425 -27.01 -27.92 13.49
C TRP A 425 -28.32 -28.47 12.91
N ALA A 426 -28.94 -27.80 11.93
CA ALA A 426 -30.15 -28.29 11.23
C ALA A 426 -29.86 -29.41 10.21
N GLY A 427 -28.99 -30.37 10.56
CA GLY A 427 -28.63 -31.53 9.73
C GLY A 427 -29.66 -32.66 9.70
N PHE A 428 -30.85 -32.45 10.29
CA PHE A 428 -31.95 -33.41 10.33
C PHE A 428 -33.29 -32.68 10.15
N GLY A 429 -34.01 -32.93 9.04
CA GLY A 429 -35.42 -32.53 8.87
C GLY A 429 -35.78 -31.67 7.65
N SER A 430 -35.96 -32.34 6.50
CA SER A 430 -36.95 -32.10 5.43
C SER A 430 -37.46 -30.67 5.07
N SER A 431 -37.39 -30.34 3.76
CA SER A 431 -38.41 -29.63 2.93
C SER A 431 -38.98 -28.26 3.39
N SER A 432 -39.17 -27.23 2.54
CA SER A 432 -39.33 -27.19 1.08
C SER A 432 -39.12 -25.76 0.53
N ARG A 433 -38.62 -25.66 -0.71
CA ARG A 433 -39.10 -24.68 -1.70
C ARG A 433 -38.71 -25.13 -3.11
N SER A 434 -39.62 -24.95 -4.05
CA SER A 434 -39.54 -25.48 -5.41
C SER A 434 -38.68 -24.62 -6.35
N SER A 435 -37.68 -25.23 -6.98
CA SER A 435 -37.18 -24.83 -8.30
C SER A 435 -36.64 -26.07 -9.01
N ILE A 436 -36.99 -26.22 -10.29
CA ILE A 436 -36.77 -27.43 -11.10
C ILE A 436 -35.42 -27.34 -11.83
N GLY A 437 -34.64 -28.45 -11.79
CA GLY A 437 -33.61 -28.75 -12.80
C GLY A 437 -32.15 -28.68 -12.35
N GLY A 438 -31.41 -29.77 -12.57
CA GLY A 438 -29.93 -29.79 -12.62
C GLY A 438 -29.23 -30.32 -11.36
N SER A 439 -28.68 -31.53 -11.42
CA SER A 439 -28.00 -32.18 -10.29
C SER A 439 -26.51 -31.77 -10.15
N SER A 440 -26.14 -31.23 -9.00
CA SER A 440 -24.79 -31.39 -8.43
C SER A 440 -24.86 -31.34 -6.90
N GLY A 441 -24.12 -32.21 -6.22
CA GLY A 441 -24.28 -32.46 -4.80
C GLY A 441 -23.45 -31.54 -3.89
N GLY A 442 -24.10 -30.96 -2.88
CA GLY A 442 -23.45 -30.73 -1.58
C GLY A 442 -22.54 -29.50 -1.42
N ASN A 443 -22.98 -28.32 -1.88
CA ASN A 443 -22.43 -27.04 -1.42
C ASN A 443 -23.58 -26.13 -0.94
N SER A 444 -23.62 -25.81 0.37
CA SER A 444 -24.71 -25.07 1.03
C SER A 444 -24.49 -23.54 1.05
N GLY A 445 -23.73 -23.03 0.09
CA GLY A 445 -23.19 -21.67 0.06
C GLY A 445 -23.46 -20.96 -1.26
N ASN A 446 -23.18 -19.66 -1.29
CA ASN A 446 -23.40 -18.80 -2.47
C ASN A 446 -22.21 -18.82 -3.45
N TYR A 447 -21.21 -19.68 -3.20
CA TYR A 447 -20.01 -19.83 -4.02
C TYR A 447 -20.29 -20.68 -5.27
N ASP A 448 -19.92 -20.18 -6.44
CA ASP A 448 -19.93 -20.98 -7.67
C ASP A 448 -18.58 -21.70 -7.83
N PRO A 449 -18.53 -23.04 -7.68
CA PRO A 449 -17.31 -23.81 -7.84
C PRO A 449 -16.89 -23.97 -9.31
N THR A 450 -17.74 -23.62 -10.29
CA THR A 450 -17.46 -23.70 -11.73
C THR A 450 -16.82 -22.43 -12.27
N GLN A 451 -17.29 -21.26 -11.82
CA GLN A 451 -16.67 -19.96 -12.10
C GLN A 451 -15.54 -19.60 -11.12
N HIS A 452 -15.42 -20.38 -10.03
CA HIS A 452 -14.52 -20.13 -8.89
C HIS A 452 -14.73 -18.78 -8.18
N SER A 453 -15.92 -18.19 -8.30
CA SER A 453 -16.27 -16.85 -7.82
C SER A 453 -17.59 -16.81 -7.03
N TYR A 454 -17.79 -15.72 -6.29
CA TYR A 454 -19.12 -15.30 -5.84
C TYR A 454 -19.69 -14.28 -6.82
N SER A 455 -21.00 -14.30 -7.08
CA SER A 455 -21.67 -13.19 -7.77
C SER A 455 -21.50 -11.88 -6.97
N PRO A 456 -21.24 -10.74 -7.64
CA PRO A 456 -21.05 -9.43 -7.01
C PRO A 456 -22.14 -8.98 -6.02
N ASP A 457 -23.37 -9.46 -6.20
CA ASP A 457 -24.54 -9.06 -5.40
C ASP A 457 -24.70 -9.89 -4.12
N PHE A 458 -23.97 -11.00 -3.98
CA PHE A 458 -24.05 -11.81 -2.78
C PHE A 458 -23.39 -11.12 -1.58
N PRO A 459 -23.95 -11.26 -0.38
CA PRO A 459 -23.42 -10.59 0.82
C PRO A 459 -21.97 -11.00 1.13
N GLU A 460 -21.54 -12.20 0.77
CA GLU A 460 -20.15 -12.65 0.86
C GLU A 460 -19.19 -11.84 -0.04
N ALA A 461 -19.62 -11.46 -1.25
CA ALA A 461 -18.85 -10.62 -2.18
C ALA A 461 -18.88 -9.14 -1.76
N ILE A 462 -20.05 -8.63 -1.38
CA ILE A 462 -20.22 -7.25 -0.89
C ILE A 462 -19.36 -7.01 0.35
N LEU A 463 -19.31 -7.95 1.30
CA LEU A 463 -18.48 -7.82 2.50
C LEU A 463 -16.97 -7.90 2.20
N ARG A 464 -16.54 -8.64 1.17
CA ARG A 464 -15.16 -8.59 0.67
C ARG A 464 -14.84 -7.20 0.12
N LYS A 465 -15.66 -6.69 -0.82
CA LYS A 465 -15.48 -5.37 -1.43
C LYS A 465 -15.50 -4.25 -0.38
N MET A 466 -16.36 -4.36 0.64
CA MET A 466 -16.39 -3.43 1.78
C MET A 466 -15.12 -3.49 2.63
N ALA A 467 -14.56 -4.68 2.89
CA ALA A 467 -13.31 -4.83 3.65
C ALA A 467 -12.10 -4.27 2.87
N ASP A 468 -12.04 -4.56 1.57
CA ASP A 468 -10.99 -4.08 0.67
C ASP A 468 -11.10 -2.54 0.48
N PHE A 469 -12.31 -1.97 0.40
CA PHE A 469 -12.52 -0.51 0.39
C PHE A 469 -12.14 0.14 1.74
N ALA A 470 -12.49 -0.47 2.88
CA ALA A 470 -12.05 0.02 4.19
C ALA A 470 -10.52 0.00 4.33
N PHE A 471 -9.85 -1.00 3.73
CA PHE A 471 -8.39 -1.08 3.63
C PHE A 471 -7.82 0.05 2.76
N MET A 472 -8.39 0.30 1.57
CA MET A 472 -8.02 1.43 0.70
C MET A 472 -8.24 2.81 1.35
N LEU A 473 -9.23 2.94 2.24
CA LEU A 473 -9.50 4.13 3.05
C LEU A 473 -8.64 4.21 4.33
N ARG A 474 -7.74 3.24 4.55
CA ARG A 474 -6.86 3.14 5.74
C ARG A 474 -7.61 2.96 7.07
N ASP A 475 -8.87 2.51 7.03
CA ASP A 475 -9.60 2.01 8.20
C ASP A 475 -9.29 0.52 8.43
N TRP A 476 -8.06 0.28 8.91
CA TRP A 476 -7.54 -1.05 9.23
C TRP A 476 -8.41 -1.80 10.25
N LYS A 477 -9.16 -1.08 11.09
CA LYS A 477 -9.98 -1.66 12.14
C LYS A 477 -11.28 -2.22 11.56
N LEU A 478 -11.98 -1.45 10.73
CA LEU A 478 -13.16 -1.96 10.02
C LEU A 478 -12.77 -3.09 9.07
N ALA A 479 -11.67 -2.95 8.32
CA ALA A 479 -11.16 -3.97 7.41
C ALA A 479 -10.91 -5.31 8.15
N ALA A 480 -10.05 -5.31 9.18
CA ALA A 480 -9.76 -6.50 10.00
C ALA A 480 -11.05 -7.15 10.55
N SER A 481 -11.95 -6.36 11.14
CA SER A 481 -13.21 -6.87 11.71
C SER A 481 -14.19 -7.42 10.68
N THR A 482 -14.00 -7.11 9.40
CA THR A 482 -14.84 -7.60 8.30
C THR A 482 -14.24 -8.88 7.71
N TYR A 483 -12.92 -8.93 7.48
CA TYR A 483 -12.25 -10.18 7.09
C TYR A 483 -12.43 -11.29 8.13
N GLU A 484 -12.29 -10.95 9.42
CA GLU A 484 -12.49 -11.89 10.54
C GLU A 484 -13.90 -12.50 10.55
N MET A 485 -14.90 -11.74 10.12
CA MET A 485 -16.30 -12.20 10.03
C MET A 485 -16.49 -13.17 8.85
N ILE A 486 -16.02 -12.79 7.65
CA ILE A 486 -16.29 -13.53 6.40
C ILE A 486 -15.37 -14.75 6.18
N ARG A 487 -14.16 -14.78 6.76
CA ARG A 487 -13.20 -15.89 6.53
C ARG A 487 -13.77 -17.26 6.88
N SER A 488 -14.68 -17.33 7.86
CA SER A 488 -15.34 -18.57 8.26
C SER A 488 -16.39 -19.04 7.25
N ASP A 489 -17.09 -18.13 6.59
CA ASP A 489 -18.07 -18.43 5.54
C ASP A 489 -17.36 -19.06 4.33
N TYR A 490 -16.25 -18.46 3.88
CA TYR A 490 -15.42 -19.02 2.79
C TYR A 490 -14.87 -20.42 3.09
N GLY A 491 -14.52 -20.69 4.35
CA GLY A 491 -14.09 -22.01 4.79
C GLY A 491 -15.21 -23.05 4.73
N ASN A 492 -16.44 -22.67 5.12
CA ASN A 492 -17.62 -23.54 5.02
C ASN A 492 -17.97 -23.86 3.56
N ASP A 493 -17.90 -22.85 2.69
CA ASP A 493 -18.23 -22.95 1.25
C ASP A 493 -17.13 -23.66 0.44
N LYS A 494 -15.98 -23.97 1.06
CA LYS A 494 -14.76 -24.50 0.43
C LYS A 494 -14.16 -23.58 -0.64
N ALA A 495 -14.43 -22.27 -0.54
CA ALA A 495 -13.87 -21.23 -1.40
C ALA A 495 -12.42 -20.91 -0.98
N TRP A 496 -11.51 -21.88 -1.12
CA TRP A 496 -10.18 -21.86 -0.48
C TRP A 496 -9.34 -20.62 -0.81
N LYS A 497 -9.47 -20.05 -2.02
CA LYS A 497 -8.75 -18.83 -2.39
C LYS A 497 -9.28 -17.59 -1.65
N TYR A 498 -10.61 -17.46 -1.54
CA TYR A 498 -11.25 -16.42 -0.72
C TYR A 498 -10.92 -16.60 0.77
N HIS A 499 -10.90 -17.85 1.25
CA HIS A 499 -10.53 -18.18 2.63
C HIS A 499 -9.08 -17.76 2.95
N ALA A 500 -8.13 -18.08 2.05
CA ALA A 500 -6.74 -17.69 2.15
C ALA A 500 -6.57 -16.16 2.17
N GLY A 501 -7.13 -15.48 1.16
CA GLY A 501 -7.04 -14.02 1.03
C GLY A 501 -7.76 -13.25 2.14
N ALA A 502 -8.79 -13.82 2.78
CA ALA A 502 -9.43 -13.23 3.96
C ALA A 502 -8.56 -13.40 5.22
N HIS A 503 -7.91 -14.56 5.39
CA HIS A 503 -6.96 -14.79 6.48
C HIS A 503 -5.72 -13.88 6.37
N GLU A 504 -5.13 -13.79 5.17
CA GLU A 504 -4.00 -12.91 4.86
C GLU A 504 -4.34 -11.44 5.18
N MET A 505 -5.40 -10.90 4.57
CA MET A 505 -5.73 -9.49 4.75
C MET A 505 -6.26 -9.16 6.17
N CYS A 506 -6.82 -10.12 6.91
CA CYS A 506 -7.10 -9.94 8.34
C CYS A 506 -5.80 -9.73 9.13
N ALA A 507 -4.81 -10.60 8.95
CA ALA A 507 -3.50 -10.52 9.59
C ALA A 507 -2.77 -9.21 9.24
N VAL A 508 -2.71 -8.86 7.95
CA VAL A 508 -2.12 -7.61 7.44
C VAL A 508 -2.81 -6.39 8.06
N SER A 509 -4.15 -6.34 8.06
CA SER A 509 -4.91 -5.23 8.67
C SER A 509 -4.65 -5.09 10.17
N MET A 510 -4.51 -6.21 10.89
CA MET A 510 -4.19 -6.20 12.33
C MET A 510 -2.76 -5.71 12.61
N LEU A 511 -1.78 -6.02 11.75
CA LEU A 511 -0.42 -5.51 11.86
C LEU A 511 -0.29 -4.04 11.43
N LEU A 512 -1.09 -3.60 10.45
CA LEU A 512 -1.11 -2.20 10.00
C LEU A 512 -1.79 -1.25 10.99
N ASN A 513 -2.69 -1.72 11.86
CA ASN A 513 -3.40 -0.86 12.83
C ASN A 513 -2.47 -0.29 13.93
N PRO A 514 -2.16 1.01 13.95
CA PRO A 514 -1.21 1.59 14.93
C PRO A 514 -1.71 1.50 16.38
N LEU A 515 -3.03 1.56 16.59
CA LEU A 515 -3.65 1.47 17.92
C LEU A 515 -3.56 0.05 18.51
N ALA A 516 -3.27 -0.95 17.68
CA ALA A 516 -3.10 -2.33 18.11
C ALA A 516 -1.65 -2.67 18.52
N THR A 517 -0.79 -1.65 18.67
CA THR A 517 0.57 -1.76 19.19
C THR A 517 0.60 -1.88 20.72
N SER A 518 -0.32 -1.20 21.43
CA SER A 518 -0.44 -1.27 22.90
C SER A 518 -1.36 -2.39 23.38
N ALA A 519 -2.35 -2.78 22.58
CA ALA A 519 -3.14 -3.98 22.84
C ALA A 519 -2.27 -5.23 22.64
N LYS A 520 -2.47 -6.24 23.50
CA LYS A 520 -1.98 -7.60 23.23
C LYS A 520 -2.74 -8.19 22.03
N ILE A 521 -2.39 -7.78 20.81
CA ILE A 521 -2.54 -8.66 19.65
C ILE A 521 -1.87 -9.96 20.06
N LYS A 522 -2.65 -11.04 20.10
CA LYS A 522 -2.10 -12.38 20.26
C LYS A 522 -1.31 -12.65 18.99
N LEU A 523 0.01 -12.49 19.06
CA LEU A 523 0.93 -12.72 17.94
C LEU A 523 0.72 -14.12 17.36
N GLU A 524 0.53 -15.10 18.24
CA GLU A 524 0.05 -16.46 17.97
C GLU A 524 -1.19 -16.53 17.05
N SER A 525 -2.18 -15.64 17.24
CA SER A 525 -3.37 -15.57 16.37
C SER A 525 -3.06 -14.97 15.01
N VAL A 526 -2.08 -14.07 14.90
CA VAL A 526 -1.61 -13.52 13.62
C VAL A 526 -0.81 -14.57 12.86
N ASP A 527 0.11 -15.26 13.54
CA ASP A 527 0.87 -16.39 12.99
C ASP A 527 -0.06 -17.52 12.53
N GLN A 528 -1.08 -17.88 13.31
CA GLN A 528 -2.07 -18.87 12.90
C GLN A 528 -2.87 -18.44 11.67
N MET A 529 -3.13 -17.15 11.48
CA MET A 529 -3.79 -16.64 10.27
C MET A 529 -2.88 -16.76 9.04
N PHE A 530 -1.60 -16.39 9.15
CA PHE A 530 -0.62 -16.59 8.07
C PHE A 530 -0.38 -18.08 7.76
N GLU A 531 -0.33 -18.94 8.78
CA GLU A 531 -0.22 -20.40 8.62
C GLU A 531 -1.42 -20.96 7.83
N THR A 532 -2.64 -20.54 8.18
CA THR A 532 -3.88 -20.96 7.50
C THR A 532 -3.94 -20.44 6.06
N ALA A 533 -3.54 -19.18 5.83
CA ALA A 533 -3.51 -18.59 4.49
C ALA A 533 -2.47 -19.29 3.60
N CYS A 534 -1.24 -19.44 4.07
CA CYS A 534 -0.15 -20.10 3.36
C CYS A 534 -0.50 -21.56 3.02
N TYR A 535 -1.00 -22.33 4.00
CA TYR A 535 -1.48 -23.70 3.76
C TYR A 535 -2.61 -23.75 2.72
N SER A 536 -3.54 -22.78 2.74
CA SER A 536 -4.65 -22.72 1.79
C SER A 536 -4.17 -22.38 0.38
N TYR A 537 -3.26 -21.42 0.21
CA TYR A 537 -2.68 -21.09 -1.08
C TYR A 537 -1.90 -22.26 -1.67
N LEU A 538 -0.96 -22.85 -0.91
CA LEU A 538 -0.12 -23.95 -1.40
C LEU A 538 -0.92 -25.25 -1.57
N THR A 539 -1.51 -25.77 -0.50
CA THR A 539 -2.08 -27.13 -0.48
C THR A 539 -3.49 -27.21 -1.08
N ARG A 540 -4.27 -26.12 -1.03
CA ARG A 540 -5.68 -26.13 -1.50
C ARG A 540 -5.87 -25.44 -2.86
N CYS A 541 -5.00 -24.48 -3.21
CA CYS A 541 -5.11 -23.70 -4.45
C CYS A 541 -3.95 -23.91 -5.43
N SER A 542 -2.82 -24.52 -5.01
CA SER A 542 -1.57 -24.58 -5.80
C SER A 542 -1.05 -23.21 -6.27
N ASP A 543 -1.31 -22.16 -5.49
CA ASP A 543 -1.00 -20.76 -5.84
C ASP A 543 0.25 -20.27 -5.10
N ALA A 544 1.41 -20.63 -5.65
CA ALA A 544 2.71 -20.23 -5.11
C ALA A 544 2.94 -18.69 -5.09
N PRO A 545 2.54 -17.90 -6.11
CA PRO A 545 2.65 -16.44 -6.06
C PRO A 545 1.91 -15.80 -4.87
N HIS A 546 0.66 -16.19 -4.60
CA HIS A 546 -0.08 -15.62 -3.47
C HIS A 546 0.45 -16.13 -2.13
N ALA A 547 0.98 -17.35 -2.06
CA ALA A 547 1.69 -17.85 -0.88
C ALA A 547 2.96 -17.03 -0.60
N LEU A 548 3.76 -16.72 -1.62
CA LEU A 548 4.95 -15.87 -1.51
C LEU A 548 4.57 -14.46 -1.05
N ARG A 549 3.54 -13.85 -1.65
CA ARG A 549 3.00 -12.54 -1.23
C ARG A 549 2.62 -12.54 0.25
N CYS A 550 1.81 -13.50 0.66
CA CYS A 550 1.33 -13.67 2.03
C CYS A 550 2.49 -13.77 3.04
N LEU A 551 3.51 -14.57 2.74
CA LEU A 551 4.67 -14.72 3.61
C LEU A 551 5.58 -13.50 3.60
N SER A 552 5.74 -12.82 2.46
CA SER A 552 6.53 -11.57 2.36
C SER A 552 5.93 -10.46 3.21
N LEU A 553 4.61 -10.28 3.13
CA LEU A 553 3.86 -9.35 3.97
C LEU A 553 3.98 -9.71 5.45
N ALA A 554 3.95 -11.00 5.80
CA ALA A 554 4.20 -11.45 7.17
C ALA A 554 5.60 -11.06 7.64
N VAL A 555 6.65 -11.37 6.88
CA VAL A 555 8.05 -11.06 7.21
C VAL A 555 8.23 -9.57 7.49
N GLU A 556 7.84 -8.70 6.55
CA GLU A 556 8.13 -7.27 6.67
C GLU A 556 7.31 -6.58 7.76
N LEU A 557 6.02 -6.89 7.89
CA LEU A 557 5.14 -6.29 8.91
C LEU A 557 5.42 -6.80 10.33
N LEU A 558 5.87 -8.06 10.48
CA LEU A 558 6.30 -8.59 11.77
C LEU A 558 7.69 -8.06 12.15
N LYS A 559 8.59 -7.85 11.17
CA LYS A 559 9.89 -7.19 11.38
C LYS A 559 9.71 -5.74 11.82
N SER A 560 8.86 -4.97 11.14
CA SER A 560 8.57 -3.56 11.49
C SER A 560 7.91 -3.40 12.86
N ARG A 561 7.19 -4.42 13.33
CA ARG A 561 6.57 -4.43 14.68
C ARG A 561 7.60 -4.59 15.81
N GLY A 562 8.76 -5.19 15.53
CA GLY A 562 9.82 -5.38 16.52
C GLY A 562 9.47 -6.34 17.67
N GLY A 563 10.29 -6.34 18.72
CA GLY A 563 10.08 -7.16 19.91
C GLY A 563 10.02 -8.67 19.61
N SER A 564 9.04 -9.37 20.16
CA SER A 564 8.84 -10.81 19.92
C SER A 564 8.40 -11.15 18.49
N ALA A 565 7.82 -10.20 17.74
CA ALA A 565 7.38 -10.43 16.36
C ALA A 565 8.55 -10.71 15.40
N THR A 566 9.77 -10.26 15.75
CA THR A 566 11.00 -10.52 14.97
C THR A 566 11.33 -12.01 14.83
N GLU A 567 10.99 -12.84 15.82
CA GLU A 567 11.25 -14.29 15.76
C GLU A 567 10.25 -14.99 14.83
N SER A 568 8.98 -14.55 14.82
CA SER A 568 7.98 -14.98 13.84
C SER A 568 8.32 -14.49 12.42
N ALA A 569 8.80 -13.26 12.26
CA ALA A 569 9.27 -12.73 10.97
C ALA A 569 10.38 -13.63 10.38
N ALA A 570 11.38 -13.97 11.18
CA ALA A 570 12.44 -14.91 10.77
C ALA A 570 11.90 -16.31 10.46
N LYS A 571 10.92 -16.84 11.22
CA LYS A 571 10.24 -18.11 10.92
C LYS A 571 9.61 -18.09 9.52
N TRP A 572 8.91 -17.01 9.17
CA TRP A 572 8.24 -16.90 7.87
C TRP A 572 9.22 -16.71 6.72
N ALA A 573 10.32 -16.00 6.93
CA ALA A 573 11.39 -15.87 5.93
C ALA A 573 12.08 -17.22 5.65
N MET A 574 12.35 -18.03 6.69
CA MET A 574 12.84 -19.41 6.50
C MET A 574 11.80 -20.28 5.76
N ARG A 575 10.50 -20.18 6.09
CA ARG A 575 9.44 -20.92 5.38
C ARG A 575 9.34 -20.59 3.89
N VAL A 576 9.64 -19.36 3.45
CA VAL A 576 9.69 -19.01 2.01
C VAL A 576 10.77 -19.83 1.29
N MET A 577 11.93 -19.97 1.92
CA MET A 577 13.06 -20.76 1.43
C MET A 577 12.73 -22.26 1.44
N ASP A 578 12.24 -22.78 2.57
CA ASP A 578 11.85 -24.19 2.77
C ASP A 578 10.81 -24.68 1.74
N PHE A 579 9.87 -23.81 1.35
CA PHE A 579 8.83 -24.11 0.35
C PHE A 579 9.27 -23.90 -1.09
N GLY A 580 10.51 -23.44 -1.35
CA GLY A 580 11.03 -23.24 -2.70
C GLY A 580 10.28 -22.18 -3.52
N LEU A 581 9.73 -21.15 -2.86
CA LEU A 581 8.90 -20.13 -3.52
C LEU A 581 9.70 -19.07 -4.30
N VAL A 582 11.02 -19.08 -4.14
CA VAL A 582 11.96 -18.12 -4.74
C VAL A 582 13.13 -18.85 -5.40
N GLY A 583 13.66 -18.28 -6.48
CA GLY A 583 14.83 -18.81 -7.18
C GLY A 583 16.14 -18.46 -6.49
N SER A 584 17.26 -18.74 -7.15
CA SER A 584 18.61 -18.59 -6.60
C SER A 584 18.90 -17.26 -5.92
N VAL A 585 18.65 -16.13 -6.58
CA VAL A 585 18.89 -14.77 -6.05
C VAL A 585 17.92 -14.49 -4.91
N GLY A 586 16.65 -14.87 -5.07
CA GLY A 586 15.65 -14.73 -4.03
C GLY A 586 15.99 -15.50 -2.74
N GLN A 587 16.59 -16.70 -2.82
CA GLN A 587 17.05 -17.45 -1.64
C GLN A 587 18.11 -16.66 -0.84
N ILE A 588 19.01 -15.92 -1.51
CA ILE A 588 20.03 -15.11 -0.83
C ILE A 588 19.38 -13.88 -0.17
N LEU A 589 18.49 -13.19 -0.88
CA LEU A 589 17.73 -12.07 -0.32
C LEU A 589 16.92 -12.50 0.91
N TYR A 590 16.32 -13.69 0.92
CA TYR A 590 15.63 -14.22 2.09
C TYR A 590 16.58 -14.65 3.23
N THR A 591 17.76 -15.17 2.91
CA THR A 591 18.83 -15.46 3.89
C THR A 591 19.24 -14.17 4.62
N GLU A 592 19.42 -13.07 3.90
CA GLU A 592 19.63 -11.73 4.49
C GLU A 592 18.41 -11.22 5.26
N ARG A 593 17.18 -11.44 4.78
CA ARG A 593 15.99 -11.06 5.55
C ARG A 593 15.89 -11.79 6.88
N VAL A 594 16.31 -13.06 6.97
CA VAL A 594 16.42 -13.78 8.24
C VAL A 594 17.47 -13.13 9.16
N ALA A 595 18.64 -12.75 8.63
CA ALA A 595 19.66 -12.00 9.37
C ALA A 595 19.10 -10.68 9.91
N ALA A 596 18.48 -9.87 9.05
CA ALA A 596 17.89 -8.58 9.40
C ALA A 596 16.78 -8.68 10.44
N CYS A 597 15.94 -9.73 10.39
CA CYS A 597 14.94 -9.99 11.43
C CYS A 597 15.58 -10.28 12.80
N TYR A 598 16.67 -11.05 12.85
CA TYR A 598 17.37 -11.28 14.12
C TYR A 598 18.20 -10.08 14.59
N ALA A 599 18.68 -9.23 13.66
CA ALA A 599 19.39 -7.99 13.97
C ALA A 599 18.47 -6.91 14.55
N SER A 600 17.22 -6.81 14.06
CA SER A 600 16.24 -5.81 14.53
C SER A 600 15.70 -6.07 15.94
N LYS A 601 15.97 -7.25 16.53
CA LYS A 601 15.53 -7.56 17.89
C LYS A 601 16.33 -6.80 18.93
N THR A 602 15.71 -5.77 19.50
CA THR A 602 16.27 -5.01 20.62
C THR A 602 16.52 -5.92 21.84
N PRO A 603 17.73 -5.88 22.43
CA PRO A 603 18.02 -6.59 23.66
C PRO A 603 17.33 -5.91 24.86
N VAL A 604 17.03 -6.68 25.89
CA VAL A 604 16.32 -6.20 27.09
C VAL A 604 17.28 -6.14 28.28
N GLY A 605 17.33 -4.97 28.94
CA GLY A 605 18.16 -4.73 30.13
C GLY A 605 19.64 -4.43 29.84
N ALA A 606 20.34 -3.95 30.87
CA ALA A 606 21.75 -3.51 30.76
C ALA A 606 22.72 -4.60 30.30
N ALA A 607 22.44 -5.88 30.61
CA ALA A 607 23.23 -7.04 30.21
C ALA A 607 23.08 -7.44 28.72
N LYS A 608 22.44 -6.61 27.88
CA LYS A 608 22.09 -6.89 26.47
C LYS A 608 21.35 -8.25 26.28
N TRP A 609 20.64 -8.75 27.30
CA TRP A 609 20.05 -10.10 27.30
C TRP A 609 18.96 -10.23 26.23
N GLY A 610 18.89 -11.39 25.58
CA GLY A 610 17.80 -11.74 24.65
C GLY A 610 17.91 -11.18 23.23
N GLY A 611 18.93 -10.35 22.94
CA GLY A 611 19.30 -9.99 21.57
C GLY A 611 19.76 -11.22 20.77
N ARG A 612 19.51 -11.23 19.46
CA ARG A 612 19.80 -12.39 18.58
C ARG A 612 20.99 -12.17 17.65
N ARG A 613 21.91 -11.26 17.99
CA ARG A 613 23.04 -10.87 17.13
C ARG A 613 23.95 -12.02 16.70
N ARG A 614 24.25 -13.00 17.58
CA ARG A 614 24.97 -14.25 17.18
C ARG A 614 24.27 -14.98 16.03
N LYS A 615 22.94 -15.03 16.05
CA LYS A 615 22.15 -15.67 15.01
C LYS A 615 22.12 -14.80 13.76
N ALA A 616 21.92 -13.49 13.90
CA ALA A 616 21.97 -12.54 12.78
C ALA A 616 23.31 -12.60 12.03
N GLY A 617 24.45 -12.58 12.75
CA GLY A 617 25.78 -12.67 12.17
C GLY A 617 26.01 -13.99 11.43
N MET A 618 25.56 -15.11 12.00
CA MET A 618 25.62 -16.44 11.35
C MET A 618 24.84 -16.46 10.02
N TRP A 619 23.64 -15.86 9.99
CA TRP A 619 22.86 -15.73 8.75
C TRP A 619 23.50 -14.74 7.75
N SER A 620 24.23 -13.73 8.23
CA SER A 620 24.97 -12.78 7.38
C SER A 620 26.21 -13.44 6.73
N ILE A 621 26.94 -14.28 7.48
CA ILE A 621 28.02 -15.14 6.95
C ILE A 621 27.46 -16.09 5.88
N LEU A 622 26.31 -16.71 6.13
CA LEU A 622 25.67 -17.60 5.16
C LEU A 622 25.25 -16.86 3.88
N ALA A 623 24.73 -15.64 3.99
CA ALA A 623 24.44 -14.79 2.84
C ALA A 623 25.71 -14.41 2.05
N ALA A 624 26.81 -14.12 2.74
CA ALA A 624 28.09 -13.82 2.09
C ALA A 624 28.63 -14.99 1.26
N ASP A 625 28.62 -16.21 1.82
CA ASP A 625 28.99 -17.44 1.10
C ASP A 625 28.08 -17.70 -0.12
N GLN A 626 26.78 -17.43 -0.01
CA GLN A 626 25.84 -17.55 -1.12
C GLN A 626 26.08 -16.49 -2.22
N TRP A 627 26.29 -15.21 -1.86
CA TRP A 627 26.59 -14.16 -2.83
C TRP A 627 27.91 -14.39 -3.57
N LEU A 628 28.93 -14.88 -2.87
CA LEU A 628 30.20 -15.25 -3.50
C LEU A 628 30.00 -16.36 -4.54
N LYS A 629 29.24 -17.41 -4.18
CA LYS A 629 28.86 -18.50 -5.11
C LYS A 629 27.98 -18.03 -6.28
N ALA A 630 27.28 -16.91 -6.13
CA ALA A 630 26.53 -16.25 -7.20
C ALA A 630 27.38 -15.30 -8.06
N GLY A 631 28.70 -15.22 -7.83
CA GLY A 631 29.60 -14.33 -8.57
C GLY A 631 29.48 -12.85 -8.19
N GLN A 632 28.98 -12.54 -6.99
CA GLN A 632 28.70 -11.18 -6.51
C GLN A 632 29.59 -10.82 -5.30
N PRO A 633 30.93 -10.67 -5.49
CA PRO A 633 31.86 -10.43 -4.40
C PRO A 633 31.60 -9.09 -3.68
N THR A 634 31.03 -8.11 -4.39
CA THR A 634 30.65 -6.80 -3.84
C THR A 634 29.58 -6.92 -2.75
N LEU A 635 28.54 -7.75 -2.99
CA LEU A 635 27.49 -8.02 -2.00
C LEU A 635 27.96 -8.99 -0.91
N ALA A 636 28.82 -9.95 -1.26
CA ALA A 636 29.45 -10.84 -0.30
C ALA A 636 30.29 -10.07 0.75
N SER A 637 31.07 -9.07 0.31
CA SER A 637 31.83 -8.18 1.21
C SER A 637 30.91 -7.43 2.17
N ALA A 638 29.83 -6.83 1.68
CA ALA A 638 28.87 -6.11 2.51
C ALA A 638 28.19 -7.03 3.56
N CYS A 639 27.92 -8.28 3.21
CA CYS A 639 27.38 -9.27 4.14
C CYS A 639 28.40 -9.71 5.21
N LEU A 640 29.70 -9.78 4.87
CA LEU A 640 30.78 -10.00 5.85
C LEU A 640 30.94 -8.81 6.80
N GLU A 641 30.97 -7.58 6.28
CA GLU A 641 31.05 -6.36 7.10
C GLU A 641 29.89 -6.27 8.10
N GLU A 642 28.65 -6.58 7.68
CA GLU A 642 27.49 -6.67 8.58
C GLU A 642 27.63 -7.81 9.59
N ALA A 643 28.16 -8.98 9.20
CA ALA A 643 28.44 -10.06 10.14
C ALA A 643 29.45 -9.64 11.21
N GLU A 644 30.56 -9.02 10.82
CA GLU A 644 31.59 -8.49 11.72
C GLU A 644 31.01 -7.45 12.68
N ARG A 645 30.22 -6.51 12.18
CA ARG A 645 29.51 -5.51 12.99
C ARG A 645 28.54 -6.15 13.99
N LEU A 646 27.89 -7.27 13.65
CA LEU A 646 27.02 -8.03 14.54
C LEU A 646 27.78 -8.84 15.59
N TYR A 647 29.01 -9.27 15.28
CA TYR A 647 29.88 -10.06 16.15
C TYR A 647 30.85 -9.24 17.02
N ALA A 648 31.19 -8.01 16.64
CA ALA A 648 32.13 -7.14 17.37
C ALA A 648 31.76 -6.94 18.86
N ASP A 649 30.46 -6.89 19.15
CA ASP A 649 29.90 -6.68 20.49
C ASP A 649 29.74 -8.00 21.29
N VAL A 650 30.24 -9.12 20.77
CA VAL A 650 29.74 -10.49 21.07
C VAL A 650 30.85 -11.57 21.12
N LEU A 651 31.94 -11.37 20.38
CA LEU A 651 33.18 -12.12 20.49
C LEU A 651 34.03 -11.54 21.64
N GLN A 652 35.07 -12.27 22.05
CA GLN A 652 35.97 -11.81 23.12
C GLN A 652 36.90 -10.70 22.60
N ALA A 653 37.73 -10.12 23.48
CA ALA A 653 38.64 -9.02 23.13
C ALA A 653 39.55 -9.35 21.93
N ASP A 654 39.89 -10.63 21.75
CA ASP A 654 40.76 -11.13 20.68
C ASP A 654 40.02 -11.31 19.33
N GLY A 655 38.71 -11.08 19.28
CA GLY A 655 37.89 -11.21 18.05
C GLY A 655 37.67 -12.65 17.56
N VAL A 656 38.10 -13.66 18.31
CA VAL A 656 38.07 -15.08 17.89
C VAL A 656 36.69 -15.73 18.17
N PHE A 657 36.24 -16.56 17.22
CA PHE A 657 35.05 -17.39 17.36
C PHE A 657 35.30 -18.58 18.33
N PRO A 658 34.35 -18.91 19.24
CA PRO A 658 34.53 -20.00 20.21
C PRO A 658 34.74 -21.40 19.63
N MET A 659 34.45 -21.60 18.35
CA MET A 659 34.62 -22.88 17.63
C MET A 659 35.71 -22.68 16.55
N PRO A 660 36.87 -23.37 16.63
CA PRO A 660 37.95 -23.21 15.66
C PRO A 660 37.54 -23.49 14.21
N GLU A 661 36.60 -24.42 13.99
CA GLU A 661 36.07 -24.73 12.67
C GLU A 661 35.31 -23.55 12.07
N MET A 662 34.62 -22.77 12.92
CA MET A 662 33.88 -21.58 12.48
C MET A 662 34.84 -20.41 12.22
N GLN A 663 35.92 -20.28 13.00
CA GLN A 663 37.01 -19.33 12.73
C GLN A 663 37.62 -19.60 11.36
N ASN A 664 38.09 -20.83 11.14
CA ASN A 664 38.68 -21.27 9.87
C ASN A 664 37.72 -21.07 8.68
N PHE A 665 36.42 -21.35 8.86
CA PHE A 665 35.43 -21.10 7.81
C PHE A 665 35.31 -19.61 7.45
N VAL A 666 35.20 -18.72 8.45
CA VAL A 666 35.05 -17.28 8.23
C VAL A 666 36.31 -16.68 7.63
N ASP A 667 37.50 -17.11 8.05
CA ASP A 667 38.76 -16.58 7.51
C ASP A 667 39.01 -17.04 6.07
N ASN A 668 38.69 -18.30 5.74
CA ASN A 668 38.68 -18.78 4.36
C ASN A 668 37.68 -18.00 3.48
N LEU A 669 36.47 -17.73 4.00
CA LEU A 669 35.46 -16.94 3.28
C LEU A 669 35.89 -15.49 3.07
N ARG A 670 36.45 -14.83 4.10
CA ARG A 670 37.05 -13.49 4.00
C ARG A 670 38.13 -13.44 2.92
N HIS A 671 39.03 -14.42 2.91
CA HIS A 671 40.10 -14.50 1.91
C HIS A 671 39.51 -14.66 0.49
N ALA A 672 38.56 -15.57 0.29
CA ALA A 672 37.92 -15.79 -1.00
C ALA A 672 37.16 -14.55 -1.50
N VAL A 673 36.35 -13.91 -0.64
CA VAL A 673 35.68 -12.64 -0.96
C VAL A 673 36.69 -11.55 -1.34
N LYS A 674 37.79 -11.39 -0.57
CA LYS A 674 38.84 -10.41 -0.86
C LYS A 674 39.50 -10.66 -2.22
N VAL A 675 39.81 -11.92 -2.55
CA VAL A 675 40.42 -12.30 -3.83
C VAL A 675 39.50 -11.98 -5.01
N GLU A 676 38.22 -12.37 -4.95
CA GLU A 676 37.26 -12.12 -6.03
C GLU A 676 36.87 -10.63 -6.13
N TYR A 677 36.74 -9.91 -5.02
CA TYR A 677 36.43 -8.47 -5.00
C TYR A 677 37.54 -7.62 -5.63
N LEU A 678 38.80 -7.95 -5.35
CA LEU A 678 39.95 -7.28 -5.97
C LEU A 678 40.08 -7.65 -7.45
N GLY A 679 39.83 -8.92 -7.80
CA GLY A 679 39.79 -9.39 -9.19
C GLY A 679 38.73 -8.69 -10.03
N ALA A 680 37.50 -8.53 -9.50
CA ALA A 680 36.41 -7.82 -10.15
C ALA A 680 36.73 -6.33 -10.39
N ARG A 681 37.61 -5.74 -9.57
CA ARG A 681 38.12 -4.36 -9.75
C ARG A 681 39.39 -4.27 -10.61
N GLY A 682 39.83 -5.37 -11.23
CA GLY A 682 40.99 -5.40 -12.12
C GLY A 682 42.35 -5.45 -11.44
N PHE A 683 42.42 -5.73 -10.14
CA PHE A 683 43.68 -5.97 -9.42
C PHE A 683 44.05 -7.46 -9.50
N ASP A 684 45.24 -7.76 -10.03
CA ASP A 684 45.73 -9.15 -10.11
C ASP A 684 46.26 -9.61 -8.74
N THR A 685 45.49 -10.47 -8.07
CA THR A 685 45.82 -11.02 -6.75
C THR A 685 46.71 -12.26 -6.80
N ARG A 686 47.16 -12.71 -7.99
CA ARG A 686 47.88 -13.98 -8.18
C ARG A 686 49.29 -14.07 -7.57
N ASN A 687 49.80 -12.99 -6.97
CA ASN A 687 51.18 -12.91 -6.44
C ASN A 687 51.29 -12.51 -4.96
N GLU A 688 50.19 -12.36 -4.21
CA GLU A 688 50.25 -12.13 -2.76
C GLU A 688 50.20 -13.48 -2.02
N PRO A 689 51.32 -13.99 -1.45
CA PRO A 689 51.27 -15.14 -0.57
C PRO A 689 50.52 -14.79 0.72
N ALA A 690 49.89 -15.78 1.36
CA ALA A 690 49.24 -15.60 2.66
C ALA A 690 50.28 -15.30 3.75
N SER A 691 50.57 -14.02 3.98
CA SER A 691 51.35 -13.56 5.13
C SER A 691 50.42 -13.43 6.34
N GLU A 692 50.56 -14.36 7.29
CA GLU A 692 50.21 -14.10 8.69
C GLU A 692 51.17 -13.02 9.21
N ASP A 693 50.75 -11.76 9.26
CA ASP A 693 51.41 -10.71 10.04
C ASP A 693 50.35 -9.75 10.59
N PRO A 694 50.36 -9.44 11.90
CA PRO A 694 49.40 -8.52 12.50
C PRO A 694 49.69 -7.08 12.06
N LEU A 695 48.62 -6.31 11.85
CA LEU A 695 48.64 -4.90 11.44
C LEU A 695 49.58 -4.05 12.30
N ALA A 696 50.80 -3.81 11.81
CA ALA A 696 51.64 -2.73 12.28
C ALA A 696 51.09 -1.42 11.71
N THR A 697 50.54 -0.57 12.58
CA THR A 697 50.21 0.82 12.23
C THR A 697 51.48 1.56 11.82
N GLU A 698 51.56 1.97 10.54
CA GLU A 698 52.56 2.94 10.08
C GLU A 698 52.27 4.33 10.69
N GLU A 699 52.77 4.58 11.90
CA GLU A 699 52.96 5.94 12.39
C GLU A 699 54.10 6.59 11.58
N THR A 700 53.74 7.50 10.69
CA THR A 700 54.66 8.35 9.93
C THR A 700 55.33 9.36 10.87
N SER A 701 56.38 8.91 11.57
CA SER A 701 57.18 9.75 12.47
C SER A 701 58.11 10.68 11.70
N GLU A 702 57.61 11.87 11.34
CA GLU A 702 58.46 12.96 10.87
C GLU A 702 59.32 13.51 12.02
N LYS A 703 60.63 13.30 11.93
CA LYS A 703 61.61 13.92 12.83
C LYS A 703 61.77 15.40 12.49
N LEU A 704 61.44 16.27 13.45
CA LEU A 704 61.84 17.68 13.42
C LEU A 704 62.76 18.02 14.61
N ASP A 705 63.83 18.74 14.30
CA ASP A 705 64.97 18.99 15.19
C ASP A 705 64.65 19.85 16.42
N MET A 706 65.30 19.52 17.55
CA MET A 706 65.39 20.43 18.69
C MET A 706 66.46 21.51 18.46
N ARG A 707 66.08 22.80 18.63
CA ARG A 707 66.95 23.82 19.25
C ARG A 707 66.20 25.07 19.72
N HIS A 708 66.13 25.21 21.05
CA HIS A 708 66.19 26.46 21.85
C HIS A 708 65.85 27.83 21.22
N HIS A 709 64.85 28.57 21.78
CA HIS A 709 65.09 29.68 22.73
C HIS A 709 63.85 30.48 23.21
N ARG A 710 63.90 30.90 24.49
CA ARG A 710 63.39 32.17 25.11
C ARG A 710 61.87 32.48 25.32
N ARG A 711 61.56 32.60 26.62
CA ARG A 711 60.92 33.75 27.34
C ARG A 711 59.41 34.08 27.19
N SER A 712 58.68 33.72 28.26
CA SER A 712 58.09 34.64 29.25
C SER A 712 56.69 35.30 29.07
N LEU A 713 55.94 35.25 30.21
CA LEU A 713 55.04 36.25 30.83
C LEU A 713 53.50 36.28 30.55
N VAL A 714 52.76 36.10 31.66
CA VAL A 714 51.53 36.83 32.11
C VAL A 714 50.12 36.38 31.63
N GLY A 715 49.21 36.12 32.60
CA GLY A 715 47.74 36.03 32.46
C GLY A 715 47.05 37.33 32.93
N PRO A 716 45.92 37.35 33.68
CA PRO A 716 44.87 36.37 33.97
C PRO A 716 43.50 36.85 33.39
N PRO A 717 42.32 36.40 33.91
CA PRO A 717 41.53 37.35 34.72
C PRO A 717 40.70 36.75 35.89
N MET A 718 40.16 37.66 36.71
CA MET A 718 39.34 37.48 37.93
C MET A 718 38.29 38.63 37.96
N GLN A 719 37.18 38.65 38.72
CA GLN A 719 36.53 37.72 39.69
C GLN A 719 35.00 38.00 39.67
N LEU A 720 34.19 37.20 40.39
CA LEU A 720 33.15 37.56 41.38
C LEU A 720 32.21 36.33 41.55
N ASP A 721 32.14 35.66 42.71
CA ASP A 721 31.45 36.03 43.99
C ASP A 721 29.91 35.81 43.93
N THR A 722 29.21 35.28 44.95
CA THR A 722 29.58 34.87 46.33
C THR A 722 28.53 33.91 46.95
N GLY A 723 28.98 33.04 47.89
CA GLY A 723 28.18 32.41 48.98
C GLY A 723 27.12 31.37 48.57
N ALA A 724 26.75 30.36 49.37
CA ALA A 724 27.08 29.93 50.74
C ALA A 724 26.48 28.50 50.95
N LEU A 725 26.77 27.66 51.94
CA LEU A 725 27.60 27.67 53.16
C LEU A 725 27.90 26.19 53.58
N ASN A 726 28.96 25.94 54.37
CA ASN A 726 29.17 24.96 55.47
C ASN A 726 28.40 23.60 55.55
N THR A 727 28.90 22.45 56.04
CA THR A 727 30.18 21.91 56.61
C THR A 727 29.98 20.37 56.80
N THR A 728 30.88 19.45 57.18
CA THR A 728 32.28 19.45 57.72
C THR A 728 32.95 18.07 57.45
N GLN A 729 34.28 17.98 57.63
CA GLN A 729 35.08 16.82 58.11
C GLN A 729 34.93 15.41 57.46
N GLY A 730 36.03 14.89 56.89
CA GLY A 730 36.32 13.44 56.76
C GLY A 730 37.23 12.96 57.93
N PRO A 731 38.24 12.07 57.74
CA PRO A 731 38.54 11.18 56.60
C PRO A 731 39.02 9.73 57.01
N LEU A 732 39.43 8.90 56.02
CA LEU A 732 40.31 7.70 56.09
C LEU A 732 39.79 6.37 56.72
N ASP A 733 39.58 5.35 55.84
CA ASP A 733 40.29 4.03 55.72
C ASP A 733 40.71 3.19 56.97
N PRO A 734 40.95 1.85 56.85
CA PRO A 734 40.34 0.81 56.00
C PRO A 734 40.10 -0.55 56.78
N GLU A 735 40.02 -1.67 56.05
CA GLU A 735 40.15 -3.10 56.47
C GLU A 735 38.92 -3.96 56.87
N SER A 736 38.73 -5.00 56.03
CA SER A 736 38.39 -6.41 56.35
C SER A 736 36.90 -6.87 56.41
N PRO A 737 36.62 -8.17 56.11
CA PRO A 737 35.28 -8.70 55.82
C PRO A 737 34.89 -9.83 56.81
N PRO A 738 34.07 -10.83 56.41
CA PRO A 738 32.68 -10.79 55.97
C PRO A 738 31.73 -11.27 57.11
N ASN A 739 30.41 -11.19 56.93
CA ASN A 739 29.53 -12.21 57.53
C ASN A 739 28.14 -12.30 56.87
N ASP A 740 27.56 -13.50 57.01
CA ASP A 740 26.34 -13.98 56.36
C ASP A 740 25.01 -13.46 56.94
N ASP A 741 23.95 -13.80 56.21
CA ASP A 741 22.56 -13.99 56.66
C ASP A 741 21.77 -12.79 57.25
N PHE A 742 20.69 -12.40 56.56
CA PHE A 742 19.38 -12.97 56.89
C PHE A 742 18.33 -12.81 55.77
N GLU A 743 17.34 -13.71 55.74
CA GLU A 743 16.24 -13.73 54.77
C GLU A 743 15.20 -12.59 54.94
N ARG A 744 14.46 -12.33 53.85
CA ARG A 744 13.03 -11.92 53.79
C ARG A 744 12.57 -10.65 54.54
N ALA A 745 12.21 -9.65 53.74
CA ALA A 745 10.84 -9.12 53.68
C ALA A 745 10.50 -8.71 52.24
#